data_AF-A0A5N7C581-F1
#
_entry.id   AF-A0A5N7C581-F1
#
_cell.length_a   1.000
_cell.length_b   1.000
_cell.length_c   1.000
_cell.angle_alpha   90.00
_cell.angle_beta   90.00
_cell.angle_gamma   90.00
#
_symmetry.space_group_name_H-M   'P 1'
#
loop_
_entity.id
_entity.type
_entity.pdbx_description
1 polymer ?
#
loop_
_entity_poly.entity_id
_entity_poly.type
_entity_poly.pdbx_seq_one_letter_code
_entity_poly.pdbx_strand_id
1 'polypeptide(L)'
;MGPSLPPGDNHTSAKNKIGEVLTAPPVQRRVDLFRKLIKDLSEDPVGDPNIPNVLFETNWADDGAVRDEDFTRQILQSFKTAHVAEWNRLLQSCTSNQCELLQKFTDNGKLEDIARDVDFDVIRGSRRELQDMESAGQVQLPPPHGAERRRRNWLGSFKGTLSKLSFLCCCAGRCFARPEEVDIVLITRRTYIDARFTNWGRTIEDKPIYTCFPTTSFGVQQIVQYAIKSKLGVRVSGYRHSWSPIFTRATGCILISTLDLRRATIIPNVEALTPVCPALFQGKSTKLNSITEIGPLKEDPTKSLVRVGCATTNEQFRSWCIASKRLTLPLNVIMVEITFGGSNAPICHGAGIKHQTLSDLVYAIEYVDANAKIQKITRSDGDFLSAASGCFGLIGVVTHITLIVDQMTYAIMRPKKLPAIDAIPPPERLRSRVPPALYQDRTPEAIQRAQEEFERRATHDYYTEWFWFPYADEVWVNTWSTTTDSSDVKEYPSKIEIATQWLQAIAMEAAQDLARDTKTEDLLPMLRTSLVSRLAMASLPAEEEIKTWLPDALHFRRAIQNTRVRDLEVEIPLPPGPDDANKPDFSIIQHAWWEAIIKAYEHTKNCPMRMPLEMRIMGDSNVVMAPQCGNKLGTCAIEVLTLQSVAQFWDGFAQEVLDEWMKLRQWKGQELNIRPHWAKEWCVNILSLVECFLRMPTSLNLLPEQSISPRHISNYMGSHRQQFTVRGKPFQDYLKNECYRDAIPKFNGILDRIGKQQHWERSDLKRMFSNLLFDDLVFDDIH
;
A
#
# COMPACT_ATOMS: atom_id res chain seq x y z
N MET A 1 -58.97 -31.32 -44.69
CA MET A 1 -58.61 -29.90 -44.86
C MET A 1 -58.17 -29.35 -43.52
N GLY A 2 -56.99 -28.75 -43.47
CA GLY A 2 -56.32 -28.23 -42.28
C GLY A 2 -54.82 -28.39 -42.47
N PRO A 3 -54.05 -27.31 -42.70
CA PRO A 3 -52.64 -27.40 -43.09
C PRO A 3 -51.73 -27.67 -41.89
N SER A 4 -50.72 -28.50 -42.13
CA SER A 4 -49.56 -28.74 -41.28
C SER A 4 -48.72 -27.47 -41.12
N LEU A 5 -48.52 -27.03 -39.88
CA LEU A 5 -47.50 -26.03 -39.49
C LEU A 5 -46.16 -26.74 -39.21
N PRO A 6 -45.01 -26.16 -39.60
CA PRO A 6 -43.69 -26.78 -39.44
C PRO A 6 -43.13 -26.59 -38.02
N PRO A 7 -42.20 -27.45 -37.58
CA PRO A 7 -41.61 -27.37 -36.23
C PRO A 7 -40.69 -26.15 -36.09
N GLY A 8 -40.85 -25.44 -34.99
CA GLY A 8 -40.19 -24.17 -34.69
C GLY A 8 -38.69 -24.30 -34.45
N ASP A 9 -37.94 -23.50 -35.20
CA ASP A 9 -36.50 -23.24 -35.05
C ASP A 9 -36.31 -22.00 -34.15
N ASN A 10 -36.26 -22.19 -32.82
CA ASN A 10 -36.04 -21.07 -31.87
C ASN A 10 -34.77 -21.19 -31.02
N HIS A 11 -33.97 -22.25 -31.15
CA HIS A 11 -32.68 -22.38 -30.45
C HIS A 11 -31.46 -22.05 -31.31
N THR A 12 -31.64 -21.91 -32.63
CA THR A 12 -30.57 -21.73 -33.61
C THR A 12 -30.31 -20.26 -33.95
N SER A 13 -31.24 -19.35 -33.62
CA SER A 13 -31.10 -17.91 -33.87
C SER A 13 -30.21 -17.17 -32.85
N ALA A 14 -30.05 -17.66 -31.62
CA ALA A 14 -29.27 -16.96 -30.58
C ALA A 14 -27.75 -17.17 -30.76
N LYS A 15 -27.34 -18.39 -31.14
CA LYS A 15 -25.93 -18.73 -31.38
C LYS A 15 -25.33 -18.07 -32.62
N ASN A 16 -26.09 -17.95 -33.71
CA ASN A 16 -25.61 -17.24 -34.91
C ASN A 16 -25.51 -15.72 -34.71
N LYS A 17 -26.33 -15.14 -33.82
CA LYS A 17 -26.25 -13.71 -33.48
C LYS A 17 -25.09 -13.36 -32.54
N ILE A 18 -24.63 -14.30 -31.70
CA ILE A 18 -23.43 -14.13 -30.85
C ILE A 18 -22.14 -14.07 -31.70
N GLY A 19 -22.09 -14.80 -32.82
CA GLY A 19 -20.95 -14.75 -33.76
C GLY A 19 -20.82 -13.40 -34.48
N GLU A 20 -21.95 -12.77 -34.84
CA GLU A 20 -21.96 -11.41 -35.42
C GLU A 20 -21.65 -10.32 -34.38
N VAL A 21 -21.88 -10.60 -33.08
CA VAL A 21 -21.59 -9.71 -31.93
C VAL A 21 -20.09 -9.57 -31.65
N LEU A 22 -19.28 -10.58 -31.96
CA LEU A 22 -17.83 -10.61 -31.68
C LEU A 22 -16.99 -9.80 -32.69
N THR A 23 -17.61 -9.22 -33.73
CA THR A 23 -16.90 -8.54 -34.83
C THR A 23 -17.31 -7.08 -35.07
N ALA A 24 -18.15 -6.47 -34.22
CA ALA A 24 -18.66 -5.10 -34.42
C ALA A 24 -18.01 -4.05 -33.49
N PRO A 25 -17.45 -2.92 -33.99
CA PRO A 25 -17.19 -1.68 -33.22
C PRO A 25 -18.41 -0.73 -33.32
N PRO A 26 -18.61 0.39 -32.56
CA PRO A 26 -18.04 0.97 -31.32
C PRO A 26 -19.08 1.08 -30.15
N VAL A 27 -18.83 1.88 -29.08
CA VAL A 27 -19.61 1.99 -27.80
C VAL A 27 -21.14 2.08 -27.90
N GLN A 28 -21.71 2.74 -28.92
CA GLN A 28 -23.16 2.90 -29.04
C GLN A 28 -23.92 1.56 -29.09
N ARG A 29 -23.35 0.54 -29.75
CA ARG A 29 -23.94 -0.82 -29.79
C ARG A 29 -23.80 -1.58 -28.47
N ARG A 30 -22.82 -1.23 -27.62
CA ARG A 30 -22.65 -1.80 -26.26
C ARG A 30 -23.65 -1.20 -25.26
N VAL A 31 -23.99 0.08 -25.43
CA VAL A 31 -25.06 0.78 -24.68
C VAL A 31 -26.44 0.19 -25.03
N ASP A 32 -26.71 -0.04 -26.31
CA ASP A 32 -27.98 -0.66 -26.76
C ASP A 32 -28.14 -2.09 -26.24
N LEU A 33 -27.04 -2.82 -26.07
CA LEU A 33 -27.03 -4.16 -25.46
C LEU A 33 -27.30 -4.10 -23.95
N PHE A 34 -26.73 -3.13 -23.23
CA PHE A 34 -26.97 -2.90 -21.80
C PHE A 34 -28.43 -2.53 -21.52
N ARG A 35 -29.03 -1.67 -22.37
CA ARG A 35 -30.47 -1.36 -22.34
C ARG A 35 -31.34 -2.59 -22.58
N LYS A 36 -30.92 -3.49 -23.47
CA LYS A 36 -31.63 -4.73 -23.78
C LYS A 36 -31.54 -5.76 -22.65
N LEU A 37 -30.38 -5.89 -22.01
CA LEU A 37 -30.18 -6.78 -20.87
C LEU A 37 -31.02 -6.35 -19.65
N ILE A 38 -31.15 -5.04 -19.41
CA ILE A 38 -32.00 -4.49 -18.36
C ILE A 38 -33.50 -4.71 -18.66
N LYS A 39 -33.90 -4.63 -19.95
CA LYS A 39 -35.25 -5.01 -20.42
C LYS A 39 -35.57 -6.50 -20.28
N ASP A 40 -34.58 -7.38 -20.38
CA ASP A 40 -34.78 -8.82 -20.23
C ASP A 40 -34.82 -9.25 -18.74
N LEU A 41 -34.38 -8.38 -17.82
CA LEU A 41 -34.34 -8.61 -16.37
C LEU A 41 -35.55 -8.02 -15.60
N SER A 42 -36.34 -7.15 -16.24
CA SER A 42 -37.54 -6.53 -15.68
C SER A 42 -38.57 -6.26 -16.79
N GLU A 43 -39.83 -6.65 -16.60
CA GLU A 43 -40.89 -6.50 -17.63
C GLU A 43 -41.20 -5.03 -17.97
N ASP A 44 -40.87 -4.07 -17.08
CA ASP A 44 -40.98 -2.63 -17.32
C ASP A 44 -39.83 -1.83 -16.65
N PRO A 45 -38.67 -1.70 -17.32
CA PRO A 45 -37.50 -1.03 -16.76
C PRO A 45 -37.59 0.51 -16.76
N VAL A 46 -38.61 1.10 -17.39
CA VAL A 46 -38.88 2.55 -17.36
C VAL A 46 -39.81 2.91 -16.20
N GLY A 47 -40.63 1.95 -15.76
CA GLY A 47 -41.49 2.02 -14.58
C GLY A 47 -40.86 1.51 -13.27
N ASP A 48 -39.68 0.86 -13.31
CA ASP A 48 -39.01 0.35 -12.12
C ASP A 48 -38.33 1.49 -11.33
N PRO A 49 -38.82 1.84 -10.12
CA PRO A 49 -38.28 2.93 -9.33
C PRO A 49 -36.83 2.70 -8.85
N ASN A 50 -36.27 1.48 -9.02
CA ASN A 50 -34.89 1.15 -8.67
C ASN A 50 -33.90 1.32 -9.84
N ILE A 51 -34.36 1.70 -11.04
CA ILE A 51 -33.52 1.87 -12.23
C ILE A 51 -33.67 3.31 -12.74
N PRO A 52 -32.62 4.15 -12.67
CA PRO A 52 -32.73 5.55 -13.08
C PRO A 52 -33.05 5.70 -14.58
N ASN A 53 -34.17 6.34 -14.92
CA ASN A 53 -34.59 6.60 -16.31
C ASN A 53 -33.57 7.40 -17.14
N VAL A 54 -32.75 8.23 -16.49
CA VAL A 54 -31.71 9.04 -17.15
C VAL A 54 -30.59 8.21 -17.79
N LEU A 55 -30.41 6.94 -17.38
CA LEU A 55 -29.50 5.99 -18.05
C LEU A 55 -29.95 5.64 -19.48
N PHE A 56 -31.23 5.89 -19.81
CA PHE A 56 -31.83 5.60 -21.09
C PHE A 56 -31.94 6.83 -22.02
N GLU A 57 -32.00 8.05 -21.49
CA GLU A 57 -32.45 9.24 -22.23
C GLU A 57 -31.33 10.07 -22.90
N THR A 58 -30.09 10.04 -22.41
CA THR A 58 -28.98 10.80 -23.01
C THR A 58 -28.16 9.93 -23.96
N ASN A 59 -27.96 10.41 -25.20
CA ASN A 59 -27.04 9.82 -26.17
C ASN A 59 -25.62 9.85 -25.58
N TRP A 60 -25.09 8.67 -25.28
CA TRP A 60 -23.71 8.48 -24.85
C TRP A 60 -22.83 8.76 -26.07
N ALA A 61 -22.14 9.90 -26.08
CA ALA A 61 -21.33 10.35 -27.21
C ALA A 61 -20.21 9.35 -27.55
N ASP A 62 -19.72 9.42 -28.80
CA ASP A 62 -18.61 8.63 -29.35
C ASP A 62 -17.45 8.46 -28.34
N ASP A 63 -16.78 7.30 -28.43
CA ASP A 63 -15.69 6.78 -27.58
C ASP A 63 -14.56 7.78 -27.21
N GLY A 64 -14.46 8.92 -27.91
CA GLY A 64 -13.49 9.99 -27.64
C GLY A 64 -14.00 11.22 -26.89
N ALA A 65 -15.27 11.29 -26.46
CA ALA A 65 -15.87 12.56 -26.00
C ALA A 65 -16.38 12.60 -24.54
N VAL A 66 -16.43 11.47 -23.82
CA VAL A 66 -16.87 11.50 -22.42
C VAL A 66 -15.65 11.74 -21.52
N ARG A 67 -15.53 12.96 -20.98
CA ARG A 67 -14.54 13.22 -19.92
C ARG A 67 -14.94 12.40 -18.68
N ASP A 68 -13.99 11.75 -18.01
CA ASP A 68 -14.24 10.92 -16.80
C ASP A 68 -15.10 11.62 -15.72
N GLU A 69 -14.99 12.95 -15.66
CA GLU A 69 -15.78 13.84 -14.83
C GLU A 69 -17.27 13.80 -15.15
N ASP A 70 -17.65 13.85 -16.43
CA ASP A 70 -19.04 13.89 -16.88
C ASP A 70 -19.74 12.54 -16.64
N PHE A 71 -19.00 11.45 -16.79
CA PHE A 71 -19.50 10.10 -16.52
C PHE A 71 -19.77 9.87 -15.02
N THR A 72 -18.79 10.19 -14.16
CA THR A 72 -18.92 10.05 -12.69
C THR A 72 -20.05 10.94 -12.16
N ARG A 73 -20.17 12.14 -12.71
CA ARG A 73 -21.23 13.10 -12.41
C ARG A 73 -22.62 12.57 -12.76
N GLN A 74 -22.78 12.01 -13.96
CA GLN A 74 -24.05 11.43 -14.40
C GLN A 74 -24.48 10.25 -13.52
N ILE A 75 -23.55 9.41 -13.06
CA ILE A 75 -23.86 8.32 -12.12
C ILE A 75 -24.37 8.87 -10.78
N LEU A 76 -23.67 9.85 -10.20
CA LEU A 76 -24.08 10.44 -8.92
C LEU A 76 -25.39 11.22 -9.04
N GLN A 77 -25.63 11.90 -10.18
CA GLN A 77 -26.92 12.53 -10.51
C GLN A 77 -28.05 11.50 -10.62
N SER A 78 -27.78 10.38 -11.27
CA SER A 78 -28.73 9.27 -11.40
C SER A 78 -29.08 8.68 -10.03
N PHE A 79 -28.07 8.45 -9.19
CA PHE A 79 -28.25 7.95 -7.83
C PHE A 79 -28.99 8.94 -6.93
N LYS A 80 -28.65 10.23 -6.99
CA LYS A 80 -29.37 11.34 -6.32
C LYS A 80 -30.85 11.36 -6.69
N THR A 81 -31.16 11.12 -7.97
CA THR A 81 -32.52 11.17 -8.51
C THR A 81 -33.33 9.92 -8.13
N ALA A 82 -32.75 8.72 -8.26
CA ALA A 82 -33.45 7.46 -8.03
C ALA A 82 -33.57 7.08 -6.54
N HIS A 83 -32.61 7.49 -5.71
CA HIS A 83 -32.53 7.08 -4.31
C HIS A 83 -32.43 8.29 -3.38
N VAL A 84 -33.41 9.20 -3.43
CA VAL A 84 -33.40 10.47 -2.68
C VAL A 84 -33.23 10.26 -1.17
N ALA A 85 -33.82 9.21 -0.59
CA ALA A 85 -33.72 8.93 0.84
C ALA A 85 -32.31 8.45 1.25
N GLU A 86 -31.68 7.64 0.42
CA GLU A 86 -30.29 7.16 0.56
C GLU A 86 -29.30 8.28 0.24
N TRP A 87 -29.58 9.12 -0.75
CA TRP A 87 -28.81 10.32 -1.08
C TRP A 87 -28.82 11.32 0.08
N ASN A 88 -29.98 11.57 0.68
CA ASN A 88 -30.07 12.42 1.87
C ASN A 88 -29.35 11.81 3.07
N ARG A 89 -29.39 10.47 3.23
CA ARG A 89 -28.59 9.76 4.25
C ARG A 89 -27.07 9.84 3.96
N LEU A 90 -26.67 9.74 2.69
CA LEU A 90 -25.29 9.91 2.23
C LEU A 90 -24.81 11.32 2.56
N LEU A 91 -25.58 12.36 2.21
CA LEU A 91 -25.28 13.74 2.59
C LEU A 91 -25.22 13.90 4.11
N GLN A 92 -26.16 13.36 4.88
CA GLN A 92 -26.09 13.39 6.35
C GLN A 92 -24.85 12.68 6.93
N SER A 93 -24.26 11.74 6.18
CA SER A 93 -23.02 11.05 6.55
C SER A 93 -21.75 11.81 6.15
N CYS A 94 -21.86 12.72 5.18
CA CYS A 94 -20.81 13.62 4.73
C CYS A 94 -20.69 14.84 5.66
N THR A 95 -19.55 15.51 5.64
CA THR A 95 -19.40 16.83 6.27
C THR A 95 -20.19 17.89 5.50
N SER A 96 -20.45 19.06 6.09
CA SER A 96 -21.12 20.16 5.38
C SER A 96 -20.39 20.52 4.09
N ASN A 97 -19.05 20.52 4.10
CA ASN A 97 -18.28 20.78 2.90
C ASN A 97 -18.29 19.61 1.90
N GLN A 98 -18.18 18.35 2.34
CA GLN A 98 -18.31 17.21 1.43
C GLN A 98 -19.70 17.15 0.79
N CYS A 99 -20.74 17.49 1.55
CA CYS A 99 -22.09 17.68 1.01
C CYS A 99 -22.08 18.75 -0.07
N GLU A 100 -21.47 19.90 0.21
CA GLU A 100 -21.41 21.01 -0.73
C GLU A 100 -20.58 20.65 -1.98
N LEU A 101 -19.46 19.93 -1.85
CA LEU A 101 -18.67 19.43 -2.96
C LEU A 101 -19.43 18.39 -3.79
N LEU A 102 -20.06 17.40 -3.16
CA LEU A 102 -20.88 16.38 -3.81
C LEU A 102 -22.13 17.01 -4.46
N GLN A 103 -22.71 18.03 -3.84
CA GLN A 103 -23.84 18.79 -4.39
C GLN A 103 -23.38 19.63 -5.57
N LYS A 104 -22.34 20.48 -5.44
CA LYS A 104 -21.76 21.24 -6.55
C LYS A 104 -21.33 20.33 -7.70
N PHE A 105 -20.75 19.17 -7.40
CA PHE A 105 -20.39 18.16 -8.40
C PHE A 105 -21.64 17.53 -9.03
N THR A 106 -22.68 17.18 -8.27
CA THR A 106 -23.92 16.68 -8.88
C THR A 106 -24.77 17.77 -9.54
N ASP A 107 -24.53 19.04 -9.26
CA ASP A 107 -25.29 20.20 -9.78
C ASP A 107 -24.52 20.92 -10.91
N ASN A 108 -23.71 20.17 -11.67
CA ASN A 108 -22.96 20.65 -12.85
C ASN A 108 -21.91 21.74 -12.59
N GLY A 109 -21.43 21.90 -11.35
CA GLY A 109 -20.31 22.80 -11.04
C GLY A 109 -19.00 22.35 -11.70
N LYS A 110 -18.21 23.29 -12.23
CA LYS A 110 -16.93 22.98 -12.86
C LYS A 110 -15.94 22.42 -11.83
N LEU A 111 -15.23 21.32 -12.14
CA LEU A 111 -14.23 20.73 -11.23
C LEU A 111 -13.19 21.75 -10.74
N GLU A 112 -12.80 22.69 -11.59
CA GLU A 112 -11.83 23.76 -11.27
C GLU A 112 -12.31 24.68 -10.14
N ASP A 113 -13.61 24.96 -10.08
CA ASP A 113 -14.23 25.80 -9.05
C ASP A 113 -14.51 24.99 -7.79
N ILE A 114 -14.96 23.73 -7.95
CA ILE A 114 -15.17 22.78 -6.85
C ILE A 114 -13.85 22.51 -6.12
N ALA A 115 -12.74 22.34 -6.83
CA ALA A 115 -11.42 22.08 -6.27
C ALA A 115 -10.87 23.28 -5.47
N ARG A 116 -11.33 24.52 -5.76
CA ARG A 116 -10.96 25.73 -5.02
C ARG A 116 -11.73 25.88 -3.70
N ASP A 117 -12.91 25.29 -3.62
CA ASP A 117 -13.83 25.38 -2.48
C ASP A 117 -13.67 24.22 -1.47
N VAL A 118 -12.64 23.38 -1.61
CA VAL A 118 -12.43 22.22 -0.73
C VAL A 118 -12.01 22.64 0.68
N ASP A 119 -12.93 22.56 1.64
CA ASP A 119 -12.65 22.53 3.09
C ASP A 119 -12.52 21.07 3.63
N PHE A 120 -11.43 20.78 4.34
CA PHE A 120 -10.86 19.44 4.54
C PHE A 120 -11.48 18.63 5.69
N ASP A 121 -12.79 18.67 5.78
CA ASP A 121 -13.51 18.12 6.91
C ASP A 121 -13.61 16.58 6.81
N VAL A 122 -13.55 15.86 7.94
CA VAL A 122 -13.23 14.41 8.03
C VAL A 122 -14.41 13.48 7.66
N ILE A 123 -14.17 12.42 6.85
CA ILE A 123 -15.19 11.38 6.51
C ILE A 123 -15.64 10.62 7.77
N ARG A 124 -16.91 10.19 7.81
CA ARG A 124 -17.58 9.55 8.97
C ARG A 124 -16.79 8.44 9.65
N GLY A 125 -16.20 7.50 8.89
CA GLY A 125 -15.39 6.40 9.44
C GLY A 125 -14.19 6.92 10.24
N SER A 126 -13.51 7.93 9.71
CA SER A 126 -12.38 8.59 10.38
C SER A 126 -12.82 9.60 11.45
N ARG A 127 -14.08 10.07 11.45
CA ARG A 127 -14.64 10.88 12.55
C ARG A 127 -14.81 10.06 13.82
N ARG A 128 -15.27 8.80 13.72
CA ARG A 128 -15.35 7.89 14.88
C ARG A 128 -13.96 7.58 15.43
N GLU A 129 -13.00 7.26 14.57
CA GLU A 129 -11.60 7.07 14.96
C GLU A 129 -11.07 8.35 15.64
N LEU A 130 -11.28 9.53 15.05
CA LEU A 130 -10.86 10.81 15.64
C LEU A 130 -11.52 11.11 16.99
N GLN A 131 -12.81 10.79 17.17
CA GLN A 131 -13.52 10.95 18.44
C GLN A 131 -12.96 10.01 19.53
N ASP A 132 -12.73 8.74 19.18
CA ASP A 132 -12.05 7.78 20.07
C ASP A 132 -10.64 8.31 20.44
N MET A 133 -9.94 8.93 19.49
CA MET A 133 -8.59 9.47 19.67
C MET A 133 -8.55 10.77 20.48
N GLU A 134 -9.55 11.65 20.34
CA GLU A 134 -9.70 12.87 21.14
C GLU A 134 -10.18 12.57 22.56
N SER A 135 -10.83 11.42 22.76
CA SER A 135 -11.15 10.89 24.09
C SER A 135 -9.94 10.27 24.82
N ALA A 136 -8.85 9.96 24.10
CA ALA A 136 -7.64 9.44 24.70
C ALA A 136 -6.90 10.53 25.50
N GLY A 137 -6.52 10.22 26.74
CA GLY A 137 -5.85 11.17 27.63
C GLY A 137 -4.51 11.63 27.08
N GLN A 138 -4.30 12.94 26.99
CA GLN A 138 -2.97 13.50 26.70
C GLN A 138 -2.15 13.52 27.99
N VAL A 139 -0.97 12.92 27.93
CA VAL A 139 -0.02 12.86 29.05
C VAL A 139 1.36 13.35 28.59
N GLN A 140 2.18 13.75 29.56
CA GLN A 140 3.61 13.95 29.34
C GLN A 140 4.34 12.81 30.04
N LEU A 141 5.21 12.10 29.31
CA LEU A 141 6.03 11.07 29.95
C LEU A 141 6.98 11.74 30.94
N PRO A 142 7.10 11.24 32.18
CA PRO A 142 8.00 11.81 33.15
C PRO A 142 9.45 11.69 32.65
N PRO A 143 10.30 12.71 32.87
CA PRO A 143 11.70 12.62 32.51
C PRO A 143 12.33 11.43 33.26
N PRO A 144 13.32 10.73 32.67
CA PRO A 144 13.92 9.58 33.32
C PRO A 144 14.48 9.98 34.70
N HIS A 145 14.05 9.30 35.78
CA HIS A 145 14.61 9.53 37.13
C HIS A 145 16.14 9.45 37.09
N GLY A 146 16.81 10.50 37.55
CA GLY A 146 18.26 10.73 37.41
C GLY A 146 18.63 11.98 36.60
N ALA A 147 17.69 12.56 35.84
CA ALA A 147 17.78 13.92 35.34
C ALA A 147 17.46 14.92 36.47
N GLU A 148 18.28 14.93 37.52
CA GLU A 148 18.28 16.08 38.42
C GLU A 148 18.48 17.34 37.59
N ARG A 149 17.68 18.35 37.94
CA ARG A 149 17.60 19.69 37.40
C ARG A 149 18.97 20.39 37.45
N ARG A 150 19.94 19.98 36.63
CA ARG A 150 21.22 20.67 36.44
C ARG A 150 20.99 21.90 35.58
N ARG A 151 20.45 22.96 36.18
CA ARG A 151 20.78 24.33 35.76
C ARG A 151 22.27 24.53 36.02
N ARG A 152 23.13 24.15 35.08
CA ARG A 152 24.53 24.59 35.09
C ARG A 152 24.54 26.05 34.64
N ASN A 153 24.84 26.95 35.57
CA ASN A 153 25.07 28.37 35.31
C ASN A 153 26.29 28.55 34.37
N TRP A 154 26.06 28.44 33.06
CA TRP A 154 27.09 28.65 32.04
C TRP A 154 27.26 30.14 31.67
N LEU A 155 26.55 31.04 32.34
CA LEU A 155 26.63 32.50 32.14
C LEU A 155 27.84 33.17 32.82
N GLY A 156 28.52 32.49 33.75
CA GLY A 156 29.65 33.06 34.49
C GLY A 156 31.01 32.95 33.78
N SER A 157 31.22 31.88 33.00
CA SER A 157 32.54 31.60 32.40
C SER A 157 32.73 32.18 30.99
N PHE A 158 31.64 32.61 30.32
CA PHE A 158 31.69 33.09 28.95
C PHE A 158 31.89 34.62 28.83
N LYS A 159 31.55 35.38 29.88
CA LYS A 159 31.69 36.85 29.90
C LYS A 159 33.15 37.33 30.00
N GLY A 160 34.06 36.54 30.58
CA GLY A 160 35.47 36.93 30.76
C GLY A 160 36.33 36.81 29.50
N THR A 161 35.94 35.95 28.56
CA THR A 161 36.75 35.62 27.37
C THR A 161 36.30 36.38 26.12
N LEU A 162 35.01 36.73 26.03
CA LEU A 162 34.44 37.45 24.88
C LEU A 162 34.81 38.94 24.82
N SER A 163 35.19 39.57 25.94
CA SER A 163 35.60 40.98 25.94
C SER A 163 37.00 41.21 25.34
N LYS A 164 37.79 40.15 25.12
CA LYS A 164 39.14 40.23 24.53
C LYS A 164 39.19 39.86 23.04
N LEU A 165 38.17 39.22 22.50
CA LEU A 165 38.13 38.72 21.12
C LEU A 165 37.30 39.59 20.16
N SER A 166 36.55 40.56 20.66
CA SER A 166 35.71 41.45 19.83
C SER A 166 36.48 42.54 19.08
N PHE A 167 37.80 42.65 19.23
CA PHE A 167 38.60 43.69 18.56
C PHE A 167 39.33 43.23 17.29
N LEU A 168 39.31 41.92 16.93
CA LEU A 168 40.16 41.39 15.86
C LEU A 168 39.47 40.67 14.69
N CYS A 169 38.13 40.62 14.61
CA CYS A 169 37.44 39.83 13.58
C CYS A 169 36.35 40.59 12.80
N CYS A 170 36.59 41.86 12.42
CA CYS A 170 35.75 42.57 11.44
C CYS A 170 36.14 42.32 9.97
N CYS A 171 37.11 41.45 9.67
CA CYS A 171 37.57 41.24 8.29
C CYS A 171 37.72 39.74 7.95
N ALA A 172 36.62 39.01 7.81
CA ALA A 172 36.50 37.82 6.94
C ALA A 172 35.10 37.20 7.07
N GLY A 173 34.30 37.28 6.01
CA GLY A 173 33.01 36.59 5.94
C GLY A 173 33.18 35.08 5.83
N ARG A 174 32.83 34.35 6.91
CA ARG A 174 32.41 32.93 6.87
C ARG A 174 31.38 32.69 7.96
N CYS A 175 30.22 32.19 7.57
CA CYS A 175 29.15 31.78 8.48
C CYS A 175 29.59 30.52 9.24
N PHE A 176 29.96 30.66 10.52
CA PHE A 176 30.01 29.54 11.45
C PHE A 176 28.66 29.42 12.15
N ALA A 177 28.03 28.25 12.05
CA ALA A 177 26.82 27.90 12.78
C ALA A 177 27.09 27.98 14.29
N ARG A 178 26.25 28.74 15.01
CA ARG A 178 26.29 28.80 16.48
C ARG A 178 25.80 27.47 17.06
N PRO A 179 26.35 26.98 18.19
CA PRO A 179 25.73 25.91 18.95
C PRO A 179 24.53 26.51 19.71
N GLU A 180 23.32 26.17 19.29
CA GLU A 180 22.09 26.59 19.97
C GLU A 180 21.76 25.65 21.15
N GLU A 181 21.33 26.27 22.25
CA GLU A 181 20.89 25.65 23.49
C GLU A 181 19.72 24.67 23.24
N VAL A 182 19.90 23.41 23.63
CA VAL A 182 18.82 22.42 23.59
C VAL A 182 18.00 22.55 24.87
N ASP A 183 16.78 23.09 24.74
CA ASP A 183 15.81 23.13 25.82
C ASP A 183 15.35 21.69 26.17
N ILE A 184 15.83 21.17 27.30
CA ILE A 184 15.58 19.79 27.79
C ILE A 184 14.08 19.54 28.12
N VAL A 185 13.22 20.56 28.09
CA VAL A 185 11.80 20.49 28.48
C VAL A 185 10.86 20.07 27.32
N LEU A 186 11.36 19.90 26.10
CA LEU A 186 10.54 19.71 24.88
C LEU A 186 10.33 18.26 24.40
N ILE A 187 10.59 17.26 25.25
CA ILE A 187 10.89 15.88 24.80
C ILE A 187 9.66 15.10 24.26
N THR A 188 8.42 15.46 24.58
CA THR A 188 7.20 14.88 23.97
C THR A 188 6.04 15.89 24.06
N ARG A 189 5.87 16.79 23.07
CA ARG A 189 4.76 17.78 23.12
C ARG A 189 3.36 17.14 23.12
N ARG A 190 3.22 15.89 22.68
CA ARG A 190 1.97 15.11 22.71
C ARG A 190 2.31 13.63 22.89
N THR A 191 1.92 13.04 24.01
CA THR A 191 1.83 11.58 24.17
C THR A 191 0.39 11.26 24.52
N TYR A 192 -0.15 10.20 23.93
CA TYR A 192 -1.50 9.73 24.25
C TYR A 192 -1.40 8.44 25.02
N ILE A 193 -2.16 8.33 26.10
CA ILE A 193 -2.35 7.06 26.80
C ILE A 193 -3.50 6.31 26.15
N ASP A 194 -3.36 4.99 26.00
CA ASP A 194 -4.46 4.11 25.62
C ASP A 194 -5.13 4.45 24.27
N ALA A 195 -4.42 5.17 23.40
CA ALA A 195 -4.91 5.53 22.07
C ALA A 195 -5.09 4.26 21.22
N ARG A 196 -6.32 4.05 20.73
CA ARG A 196 -6.65 2.92 19.86
C ARG A 196 -5.75 2.93 18.62
N PHE A 197 -5.23 1.75 18.29
CA PHE A 197 -4.48 1.53 17.07
C PHE A 197 -5.32 0.66 16.13
N THR A 198 -5.46 1.12 14.89
CA THR A 198 -5.98 0.31 13.79
C THR A 198 -5.09 0.56 12.59
N ASN A 199 -4.76 -0.51 11.86
CA ASN A 199 -4.03 -0.38 10.61
C ASN A 199 -4.94 0.14 9.49
N TRP A 200 -4.35 0.61 8.40
CA TRP A 200 -5.08 1.21 7.29
C TRP A 200 -6.14 0.25 6.71
N GLY A 201 -5.78 -1.03 6.56
CA GLY A 201 -6.67 -2.09 6.07
C GLY A 201 -7.63 -2.65 7.12
N ARG A 202 -7.69 -2.12 8.35
CA ARG A 202 -8.59 -2.58 9.44
C ARG A 202 -8.51 -4.09 9.78
N THR A 203 -7.42 -4.74 9.39
CA THR A 203 -7.12 -6.15 9.67
C THR A 203 -6.46 -6.36 11.03
N ILE A 204 -5.97 -5.29 11.65
CA ILE A 204 -5.30 -5.30 12.96
C ILE A 204 -5.86 -4.18 13.82
N GLU A 205 -6.18 -4.53 15.06
CA GLU A 205 -6.57 -3.59 16.10
C GLU A 205 -5.81 -3.92 17.39
N ASP A 206 -5.23 -2.90 18.00
CA ASP A 206 -4.43 -2.98 19.22
C ASP A 206 -4.66 -1.75 20.11
N LYS A 207 -4.15 -1.81 21.35
CA LYS A 207 -4.18 -0.68 22.29
C LYS A 207 -2.82 -0.50 22.98
N PRO A 208 -1.87 0.19 22.33
CA PRO A 208 -0.60 0.56 22.97
C PRO A 208 -0.84 1.37 24.25
N ILE A 209 0.01 1.18 25.27
CA ILE A 209 -0.11 1.93 26.53
C ILE A 209 0.16 3.41 26.27
N TYR A 210 1.22 3.70 25.49
CA TYR A 210 1.58 5.06 25.12
C TYR A 210 1.78 5.15 23.61
N THR A 211 1.27 6.22 23.00
CA THR A 211 1.63 6.62 21.63
C THR A 211 2.40 7.93 21.66
N CYS A 212 3.66 7.90 21.20
CA CYS A 212 4.61 9.01 21.28
C CYS A 212 4.98 9.55 19.87
N PHE A 213 5.25 10.85 19.79
CA PHE A 213 5.51 11.57 18.52
C PHE A 213 6.85 12.32 18.59
N PRO A 214 8.00 11.60 18.60
CA PRO A 214 9.30 12.23 18.65
C PRO A 214 9.58 13.00 17.35
N THR A 215 10.29 14.12 17.46
CA THR A 215 10.72 14.93 16.31
C THR A 215 12.23 14.85 16.04
N THR A 216 12.97 14.14 16.89
CA THR A 216 14.43 13.99 16.84
C THR A 216 14.87 12.59 17.26
N SER A 217 16.06 12.17 16.82
CA SER A 217 16.68 10.90 17.28
C SER A 217 16.93 10.89 18.79
N PHE A 218 17.21 12.05 19.40
CA PHE A 218 17.32 12.17 20.85
C PHE A 218 15.97 11.92 21.55
N GLY A 219 14.86 12.44 21.01
CA GLY A 219 13.51 12.14 21.51
C GLY A 219 13.21 10.64 21.47
N VAL A 220 13.58 9.97 20.37
CA VAL A 220 13.50 8.50 20.26
C VAL A 220 14.33 7.83 21.35
N GLN A 221 15.57 8.28 21.56
CA GLN A 221 16.45 7.75 22.60
C GLN A 221 15.80 7.82 23.98
N GLN A 222 15.20 8.96 24.33
CA GLN A 222 14.54 9.15 25.62
C GLN A 222 13.33 8.24 25.79
N ILE A 223 12.56 7.99 24.72
CA ILE A 223 11.43 7.05 24.74
C ILE A 223 11.92 5.62 25.00
N VAL A 224 13.01 5.19 24.34
CA VAL A 224 13.59 3.86 24.58
C VAL A 224 14.14 3.75 26.01
N GLN A 225 14.81 4.79 26.53
CA GLN A 225 15.26 4.82 27.93
C GLN A 225 14.09 4.67 28.92
N TYR A 226 12.97 5.34 28.65
CA TYR A 226 11.77 5.22 29.47
C TYR A 226 11.17 3.81 29.39
N ALA A 227 11.12 3.23 28.18
CA ALA A 227 10.62 1.87 27.96
C ALA A 227 11.44 0.83 28.74
N ILE A 228 12.77 0.93 28.73
CA ILE A 228 13.66 0.06 29.52
C ILE A 228 13.32 0.14 31.00
N LYS A 229 13.23 1.35 31.57
CA LYS A 229 12.92 1.57 33.00
C LYS A 229 11.53 1.07 33.37
N SER A 230 10.58 1.20 32.46
CA SER A 230 9.16 0.84 32.67
C SER A 230 8.85 -0.60 32.28
N LYS A 231 9.84 -1.37 31.81
CA LYS A 231 9.69 -2.75 31.31
C LYS A 231 8.64 -2.86 30.18
N LEU A 232 8.65 -1.88 29.26
CA LEU A 232 7.77 -1.83 28.10
C LEU A 232 8.56 -2.14 26.82
N GLY A 233 7.89 -2.76 25.85
CA GLY A 233 8.39 -2.84 24.48
C GLY A 233 8.17 -1.52 23.71
N VAL A 234 8.78 -1.40 22.54
CA VAL A 234 8.67 -0.25 21.63
C VAL A 234 8.46 -0.76 20.21
N ARG A 235 7.43 -0.26 19.53
CA ARG A 235 7.23 -0.46 18.09
C ARG A 235 7.03 0.88 17.39
N VAL A 236 7.10 0.89 16.07
CA VAL A 236 7.10 2.12 15.26
C VAL A 236 6.05 2.02 14.17
N SER A 237 5.32 3.11 13.92
CA SER A 237 4.36 3.21 12.81
C SER A 237 4.48 4.55 12.07
N GLY A 238 4.35 4.50 10.74
CA GLY A 238 4.04 5.65 9.90
C GLY A 238 2.54 5.67 9.59
N TYR A 239 2.21 5.51 8.31
CA TYR A 239 0.83 5.44 7.78
C TYR A 239 0.04 4.18 8.15
N ARG A 240 0.62 3.27 8.93
CA ARG A 240 -0.01 2.02 9.40
C ARG A 240 -0.50 1.11 8.25
N HIS A 241 0.24 1.08 7.14
CA HIS A 241 -0.20 0.51 5.87
C HIS A 241 0.12 -0.99 5.66
N SER A 242 0.63 -1.70 6.67
CA SER A 242 0.80 -3.15 6.57
C SER A 242 -0.48 -3.87 7.03
N TRP A 243 -0.88 -4.91 6.31
CA TRP A 243 -1.97 -5.80 6.69
C TRP A 243 -1.51 -6.89 7.66
N SER A 244 -0.23 -7.26 7.56
CA SER A 244 0.44 -8.18 8.49
C SER A 244 0.78 -7.48 9.82
N PRO A 245 0.83 -8.23 10.94
CA PRO A 245 1.03 -7.66 12.27
C PRO A 245 2.51 -7.36 12.56
N ILE A 246 3.20 -6.64 11.67
CA ILE A 246 4.64 -6.38 11.79
C ILE A 246 4.96 -5.12 12.63
N PHE A 247 4.07 -4.13 12.75
CA PHE A 247 4.42 -2.81 13.34
C PHE A 247 3.86 -2.55 14.75
N THR A 248 3.08 -3.45 15.32
CA THR A 248 2.42 -3.25 16.62
C THR A 248 2.60 -4.45 17.54
N ARG A 249 2.28 -4.28 18.82
CA ARG A 249 2.31 -5.30 19.87
C ARG A 249 1.04 -5.15 20.70
N ALA A 250 0.31 -6.24 20.89
CA ALA A 250 -1.01 -6.23 21.51
C ALA A 250 -1.03 -5.68 22.95
N THR A 251 0.03 -5.92 23.74
CA THR A 251 0.09 -5.45 25.15
C THR A 251 1.50 -5.00 25.54
N GLY A 252 1.59 -4.07 26.50
CA GLY A 252 2.85 -3.74 27.16
C GLY A 252 3.85 -2.98 26.27
N CYS A 253 3.37 -2.15 25.34
CA CYS A 253 4.23 -1.43 24.42
C CYS A 253 3.99 0.09 24.39
N ILE A 254 5.05 0.80 24.01
CA ILE A 254 5.01 2.16 23.51
C ILE A 254 5.01 2.09 21.99
N LEU A 255 4.04 2.72 21.36
CA LEU A 255 4.05 2.97 19.93
C LEU A 255 4.69 4.32 19.64
N ILE A 256 5.77 4.33 18.89
CA ILE A 256 6.31 5.56 18.29
C ILE A 256 5.60 5.77 16.96
N SER A 257 4.88 6.88 16.81
CA SER A 257 4.36 7.30 15.52
C SER A 257 5.30 8.33 14.92
N THR A 258 5.78 8.07 13.70
CA THR A 258 6.67 8.98 12.97
C THR A 258 5.92 10.12 12.31
N LEU A 259 4.59 10.01 12.20
CA LEU A 259 3.68 11.04 11.72
C LEU A 259 2.77 11.47 12.85
N ASP A 260 2.22 12.69 12.78
CA ASP A 260 1.17 13.05 13.73
C ASP A 260 -0.06 12.15 13.55
N LEU A 261 -0.82 12.04 14.64
CA LEU A 261 -1.88 11.06 14.76
C LEU A 261 -3.01 11.26 13.73
N ARG A 262 -3.28 12.52 13.33
CA ARG A 262 -4.28 12.83 12.29
C ARG A 262 -3.80 12.35 10.94
N ARG A 263 -2.58 12.71 10.53
CA ARG A 263 -1.99 12.22 9.27
C ARG A 263 -1.93 10.70 9.20
N ALA A 264 -1.56 10.04 10.29
CA ALA A 264 -1.38 8.59 10.33
C ALA A 264 -2.69 7.78 10.25
N THR A 265 -3.86 8.40 10.51
CA THR A 265 -5.12 7.66 10.73
C THR A 265 -6.29 8.17 9.88
N ILE A 266 -6.37 9.48 9.64
CA ILE A 266 -7.55 10.10 9.04
C ILE A 266 -7.54 9.94 7.52
N ILE A 267 -8.69 9.46 7.01
CA ILE A 267 -9.09 9.59 5.61
C ILE A 267 -10.23 10.63 5.55
N PRO A 268 -10.19 11.60 4.62
CA PRO A 268 -9.26 11.69 3.50
C PRO A 268 -7.90 12.24 3.93
N ASN A 269 -6.86 11.55 3.50
CA ASN A 269 -5.51 12.05 3.53
C ASN A 269 -5.31 13.04 2.37
N VAL A 270 -4.59 14.12 2.63
CA VAL A 270 -4.39 15.24 1.71
C VAL A 270 -2.94 15.37 1.24
N GLU A 271 -2.05 14.46 1.63
CA GLU A 271 -0.63 14.58 1.30
C GLU A 271 -0.39 14.50 -0.22
N ALA A 272 -1.15 13.68 -0.94
CA ALA A 272 -1.15 13.68 -2.41
C ALA A 272 -1.50 15.04 -3.05
N LEU A 273 -2.22 15.93 -2.35
CA LEU A 273 -2.57 17.27 -2.83
C LEU A 273 -1.46 18.30 -2.63
N THR A 274 -0.31 17.92 -2.06
CA THR A 274 0.85 18.82 -1.88
C THR A 274 1.24 19.58 -3.15
N PRO A 275 1.25 18.98 -4.37
CA PRO A 275 1.54 19.71 -5.61
C PRO A 275 0.47 20.76 -5.99
N VAL A 276 -0.77 20.55 -5.54
CA VAL A 276 -1.92 21.42 -5.81
C VAL A 276 -1.91 22.62 -4.87
N CYS A 277 -1.73 22.41 -3.56
CA CYS A 277 -1.69 23.48 -2.56
C CYS A 277 -0.59 23.26 -1.50
N PRO A 278 0.70 23.50 -1.84
CA PRO A 278 1.82 23.19 -0.93
C PRO A 278 1.75 23.88 0.43
N ALA A 279 1.26 25.13 0.47
CA ALA A 279 1.19 25.93 1.69
C ALA A 279 0.20 25.37 2.73
N LEU A 280 -0.80 24.59 2.30
CA LEU A 280 -1.83 24.02 3.17
C LEU A 280 -1.45 22.64 3.71
N PHE A 281 -0.63 21.88 2.98
CA PHE A 281 -0.39 20.46 3.27
C PHE A 281 1.03 20.12 3.70
N GLN A 282 1.96 21.08 3.69
CA GLN A 282 3.30 20.86 4.22
C GLN A 282 3.27 20.78 5.76
N GLY A 283 3.45 19.56 6.27
CA GLY A 283 3.66 19.32 7.70
C GLY A 283 4.92 20.02 8.23
N LYS A 284 4.97 20.23 9.55
CA LYS A 284 6.15 20.83 10.19
C LYS A 284 7.40 19.98 9.96
N SER A 285 8.49 20.61 9.55
CA SER A 285 9.79 19.96 9.45
C SER A 285 10.27 19.51 10.82
N THR A 286 10.81 18.30 10.87
CA THR A 286 11.41 17.66 12.04
C THR A 286 12.80 17.15 11.64
N LYS A 287 13.61 16.72 12.62
CA LYS A 287 14.85 16.03 12.26
C LYS A 287 14.58 14.63 11.69
N LEU A 288 13.46 14.00 12.04
CA LEU A 288 13.11 12.67 11.55
C LEU A 288 12.52 12.63 10.14
N ASN A 289 12.23 13.78 9.52
CA ASN A 289 11.85 13.87 8.10
C ASN A 289 12.82 14.74 7.28
N SER A 290 14.05 14.91 7.76
CA SER A 290 15.08 15.65 7.02
C SER A 290 15.56 14.85 5.81
N ILE A 291 15.84 15.55 4.71
CA ILE A 291 16.51 15.00 3.52
C ILE A 291 17.83 15.76 3.37
N THR A 292 18.96 15.05 3.31
CA THR A 292 20.29 15.65 3.22
C THR A 292 21.13 14.89 2.22
N GLU A 293 21.56 15.59 1.17
CA GLU A 293 22.56 15.07 0.26
C GLU A 293 23.93 15.05 0.94
N ILE A 294 24.55 13.88 0.94
CA ILE A 294 25.88 13.67 1.53
C ILE A 294 26.96 13.89 0.46
N GLY A 295 26.67 13.55 -0.78
CA GLY A 295 27.56 13.72 -1.94
C GLY A 295 27.68 12.45 -2.77
N PRO A 296 28.57 12.44 -3.78
CA PRO A 296 28.77 11.29 -4.66
C PRO A 296 29.19 10.03 -3.90
N LEU A 297 28.72 8.87 -4.37
CA LEU A 297 29.18 7.58 -3.87
C LEU A 297 30.62 7.34 -4.34
N LYS A 298 31.50 6.86 -3.44
CA LYS A 298 32.93 6.73 -3.75
C LYS A 298 33.21 5.63 -4.78
N GLU A 299 32.50 4.51 -4.66
CA GLU A 299 32.69 3.31 -5.50
C GLU A 299 32.05 3.47 -6.88
N ASP A 300 31.04 4.33 -7.00
CA ASP A 300 30.38 4.68 -8.25
C ASP A 300 29.99 6.16 -8.24
N PRO A 301 30.86 7.06 -8.73
CA PRO A 301 30.62 8.50 -8.72
C PRO A 301 29.41 8.95 -9.57
N THR A 302 28.82 8.07 -10.38
CA THR A 302 27.58 8.37 -11.10
C THR A 302 26.37 8.38 -10.15
N LYS A 303 26.50 7.72 -9.00
CA LYS A 303 25.48 7.67 -7.93
C LYS A 303 25.83 8.65 -6.82
N SER A 304 24.85 8.95 -5.98
CA SER A 304 25.02 9.80 -4.80
C SER A 304 24.42 9.18 -3.56
N LEU A 305 24.83 9.69 -2.40
CA LEU A 305 24.31 9.30 -1.10
C LEU A 305 23.37 10.38 -0.57
N VAL A 306 22.14 10.00 -0.24
CA VAL A 306 21.15 10.88 0.38
C VAL A 306 20.70 10.26 1.69
N ARG A 307 20.87 11.01 2.78
CA ARG A 307 20.40 10.65 4.12
C ARG A 307 18.97 11.15 4.28
N VAL A 308 18.04 10.22 4.48
CA VAL A 308 16.61 10.47 4.69
C VAL A 308 16.23 10.08 6.12
N GLY A 309 15.42 10.91 6.77
CA GLY A 309 14.80 10.54 8.03
C GLY A 309 13.68 9.52 7.82
N CYS A 310 13.46 8.62 8.78
CA CYS A 310 12.45 7.56 8.64
C CYS A 310 11.00 8.07 8.61
N ALA A 311 10.74 9.30 9.04
CA ALA A 311 9.44 9.97 8.93
C ALA A 311 9.26 10.71 7.59
N THR A 312 10.30 10.79 6.75
CA THR A 312 10.17 11.34 5.39
C THR A 312 9.17 10.49 4.63
N THR A 313 8.19 11.13 4.01
CA THR A 313 7.23 10.45 3.12
C THR A 313 7.76 10.40 1.70
N ASN A 314 7.21 9.49 0.90
CA ASN A 314 7.48 9.45 -0.54
C ASN A 314 7.10 10.78 -1.22
N GLU A 315 6.01 11.44 -0.82
CA GLU A 315 5.67 12.76 -1.36
C GLU A 315 6.73 13.83 -1.05
N GLN A 316 7.26 13.85 0.18
CA GLN A 316 8.31 14.78 0.56
C GLN A 316 9.61 14.54 -0.23
N PHE A 317 9.96 13.27 -0.42
CA PHE A 317 11.15 12.91 -1.19
C PHE A 317 10.98 13.19 -2.68
N ARG A 318 9.84 12.83 -3.28
CA ARG A 318 9.46 13.16 -4.66
C ARG A 318 9.55 14.67 -4.89
N SER A 319 8.91 15.47 -4.03
CA SER A 319 8.97 16.93 -4.10
C SER A 319 10.40 17.47 -4.03
N TRP A 320 11.25 16.90 -3.17
CA TRP A 320 12.67 17.25 -3.09
C TRP A 320 13.46 16.88 -4.36
N CYS A 321 13.20 15.71 -4.95
CA CYS A 321 13.77 15.29 -6.23
C CYS A 321 13.40 16.24 -7.36
N ILE A 322 12.12 16.60 -7.48
CA ILE A 322 11.62 17.53 -8.51
C ILE A 322 12.16 18.94 -8.29
N ALA A 323 12.22 19.43 -7.05
CA ALA A 323 12.76 20.74 -6.73
C ALA A 323 14.27 20.84 -7.03
N SER A 324 15.03 19.78 -6.75
CA SER A 324 16.47 19.75 -7.01
C SER A 324 16.81 19.44 -8.46
N LYS A 325 15.97 18.67 -9.18
CA LYS A 325 16.17 18.15 -10.54
C LYS A 325 17.49 17.40 -10.76
N ARG A 326 18.12 16.93 -9.69
CA ARG A 326 19.47 16.33 -9.75
C ARG A 326 19.50 14.86 -9.41
N LEU A 327 18.73 14.44 -8.42
CA LEU A 327 18.82 13.08 -7.86
C LEU A 327 17.45 12.44 -7.74
N THR A 328 17.38 11.13 -7.91
CA THR A 328 16.15 10.33 -7.79
C THR A 328 16.46 8.89 -7.35
N LEU A 329 15.44 8.19 -6.87
CA LEU A 329 15.52 6.74 -6.70
C LEU A 329 15.28 6.03 -8.05
N PRO A 330 15.93 4.86 -8.28
CA PRO A 330 15.64 4.03 -9.45
C PRO A 330 14.28 3.33 -9.37
N LEU A 331 13.78 3.11 -8.16
CA LEU A 331 12.53 2.41 -7.88
C LEU A 331 11.90 2.97 -6.61
N ASN A 332 10.58 2.84 -6.49
CA ASN A 332 9.86 3.06 -5.24
C ASN A 332 8.52 2.31 -5.27
N VAL A 333 7.84 2.27 -4.13
CA VAL A 333 6.42 1.89 -4.08
C VAL A 333 5.57 2.95 -4.78
N ILE A 334 4.43 2.57 -5.35
CA ILE A 334 3.53 3.48 -6.06
C ILE A 334 3.00 4.63 -5.18
N MET A 335 2.73 4.37 -3.91
CA MET A 335 2.07 5.31 -2.99
C MET A 335 2.98 6.42 -2.49
N VAL A 336 2.48 7.66 -2.47
CA VAL A 336 3.22 8.82 -1.93
C VAL A 336 3.01 8.99 -0.42
N GLU A 337 1.92 8.44 0.10
CA GLU A 337 1.52 8.40 1.51
C GLU A 337 2.16 7.22 2.25
N ILE A 338 3.46 7.00 2.06
CA ILE A 338 4.24 5.99 2.78
C ILE A 338 5.52 6.65 3.27
N THR A 339 5.89 6.36 4.53
CA THR A 339 7.16 6.83 5.11
C THR A 339 8.31 5.92 4.71
N PHE A 340 9.50 6.45 4.51
CA PHE A 340 10.71 5.66 4.21
C PHE A 340 11.02 4.60 5.25
N GLY A 341 10.79 4.88 6.55
CA GLY A 341 10.92 3.85 7.58
C GLY A 341 9.91 2.71 7.39
N GLY A 342 8.70 3.04 6.96
CA GLY A 342 7.59 2.11 6.76
C GLY A 342 7.67 1.27 5.48
N SER A 343 8.29 1.76 4.40
CA SER A 343 8.56 0.96 3.19
C SER A 343 9.86 0.18 3.29
N ASN A 344 10.89 0.74 3.92
CA ASN A 344 12.19 0.06 4.06
C ASN A 344 12.15 -1.09 5.07
N ALA A 345 11.49 -0.94 6.23
CA ALA A 345 11.47 -1.97 7.26
C ALA A 345 10.87 -3.32 6.81
N PRO A 346 9.75 -3.38 6.05
CA PRO A 346 9.21 -4.61 5.49
C PRO A 346 9.79 -5.00 4.12
N ILE A 347 10.87 -4.34 3.67
CA ILE A 347 11.57 -4.69 2.42
C ILE A 347 10.66 -4.50 1.19
N CYS A 348 9.95 -3.37 1.13
CA CYS A 348 9.11 -3.06 -0.02
C CYS A 348 9.94 -2.89 -1.31
N HIS A 349 9.25 -3.04 -2.44
CA HIS A 349 9.84 -2.96 -3.76
C HIS A 349 9.02 -2.09 -4.72
N GLY A 350 9.57 -1.88 -5.92
CA GLY A 350 8.90 -1.28 -7.06
C GLY A 350 8.62 -2.33 -8.14
N ALA A 351 8.98 -2.03 -9.39
CA ALA A 351 8.95 -2.97 -10.50
C ALA A 351 10.18 -2.80 -11.42
N GLY A 352 10.39 -3.77 -12.30
CA GLY A 352 11.51 -3.93 -13.23
C GLY A 352 12.52 -5.02 -12.81
N ILE A 353 12.84 -5.94 -13.73
CA ILE A 353 13.73 -7.09 -13.45
C ILE A 353 15.17 -6.70 -13.06
N LYS A 354 15.60 -5.48 -13.43
CA LYS A 354 16.92 -4.93 -13.11
C LYS A 354 16.98 -4.26 -11.74
N HIS A 355 15.82 -4.11 -11.09
CA HIS A 355 15.68 -3.42 -9.83
C HIS A 355 15.65 -4.42 -8.67
N GLN A 356 16.38 -4.12 -7.61
CA GLN A 356 16.33 -4.87 -6.34
C GLN A 356 15.27 -4.26 -5.41
N THR A 357 15.27 -4.57 -4.12
CA THR A 357 14.31 -3.98 -3.17
C THR A 357 14.76 -2.57 -2.74
N LEU A 358 13.88 -1.81 -2.07
CA LEU A 358 14.28 -0.53 -1.47
C LEU A 358 15.40 -0.71 -0.43
N SER A 359 15.38 -1.83 0.30
CA SER A 359 16.39 -2.14 1.33
C SER A 359 17.77 -2.42 0.75
N ASP A 360 17.86 -2.86 -0.51
CA ASP A 360 19.14 -3.04 -1.20
C ASP A 360 19.83 -1.71 -1.55
N LEU A 361 19.09 -0.60 -1.59
CA LEU A 361 19.63 0.75 -1.82
C LEU A 361 20.29 1.34 -0.56
N VAL A 362 20.17 0.69 0.60
CA VAL A 362 20.70 1.21 1.87
C VAL A 362 22.22 1.13 1.91
N TYR A 363 22.86 2.29 2.05
CA TYR A 363 24.29 2.43 2.32
C TYR A 363 24.60 2.48 3.81
N ALA A 364 23.71 3.06 4.61
CA ALA A 364 23.84 3.12 6.06
C ALA A 364 22.48 3.24 6.76
N ILE A 365 22.42 2.79 8.01
CA ILE A 365 21.24 2.89 8.86
C ILE A 365 21.62 3.43 10.24
N GLU A 366 20.83 4.37 10.74
CA GLU A 366 21.03 5.02 12.06
C GLU A 366 19.81 4.78 12.94
N TYR A 367 20.01 4.21 14.12
CA TYR A 367 18.93 3.74 14.98
C TYR A 367 19.26 3.88 16.45
N VAL A 368 18.23 3.74 17.31
CA VAL A 368 18.38 3.63 18.75
C VAL A 368 18.22 2.16 19.14
N ASP A 369 19.27 1.58 19.73
CA ASP A 369 19.32 0.16 20.12
C ASP A 369 18.62 -0.14 21.46
N ALA A 370 18.68 -1.40 21.90
CA ALA A 370 18.05 -1.87 23.13
C ALA A 370 18.67 -1.31 24.42
N ASN A 371 19.87 -0.71 24.33
CA ASN A 371 20.52 0.01 25.41
C ASN A 371 20.22 1.52 25.38
N ALA A 372 19.32 1.93 24.49
CA ALA A 372 19.02 3.31 24.18
C ALA A 372 20.26 4.13 23.77
N LYS A 373 21.18 3.52 23.00
CA LYS A 373 22.31 4.20 22.37
C LYS A 373 22.00 4.43 20.89
N ILE A 374 22.45 5.57 20.38
CA ILE A 374 22.40 5.85 18.94
C ILE A 374 23.51 5.04 18.28
N GLN A 375 23.14 4.17 17.36
CA GLN A 375 24.03 3.30 16.60
C GLN A 375 23.99 3.65 15.13
N LYS A 376 25.04 3.26 14.41
CA LYS A 376 25.13 3.36 12.95
C LYS A 376 25.75 2.08 12.40
N ILE A 377 25.12 1.51 11.38
CA ILE A 377 25.68 0.43 10.56
C ILE A 377 25.84 0.97 9.15
N THR A 378 26.96 0.63 8.50
CA THR A 378 27.32 1.02 7.14
C THR A 378 27.85 -0.18 6.36
N ARG A 379 28.16 0.01 5.07
CA ARG A 379 28.83 -1.02 4.26
C ARG A 379 30.21 -1.44 4.77
N SER A 380 30.88 -0.63 5.60
CA SER A 380 32.17 -1.05 6.19
C SER A 380 32.02 -2.09 7.30
N ASP A 381 30.81 -2.31 7.82
CA ASP A 381 30.53 -3.28 8.87
C ASP A 381 30.25 -4.69 8.31
N GLY A 382 30.83 -5.01 7.15
CA GLY A 382 30.69 -6.29 6.48
C GLY A 382 29.26 -6.55 5.99
N ASP A 383 28.72 -7.72 6.33
CA ASP A 383 27.40 -8.18 5.88
C ASP A 383 26.24 -7.72 6.76
N PHE A 384 26.47 -6.84 7.75
CA PHE A 384 25.44 -6.41 8.70
C PHE A 384 24.22 -5.76 8.03
N LEU A 385 24.42 -5.02 6.94
CA LEU A 385 23.31 -4.41 6.20
C LEU A 385 22.37 -5.43 5.55
N SER A 386 22.82 -6.66 5.30
CA SER A 386 21.95 -7.73 4.77
C SER A 386 20.85 -8.15 5.74
N ALA A 387 20.99 -7.84 7.03
CA ALA A 387 19.94 -7.99 8.05
C ALA A 387 19.38 -6.63 8.52
N ALA A 388 20.24 -5.62 8.68
CA ALA A 388 19.86 -4.36 9.29
C ALA A 388 19.01 -3.46 8.37
N SER A 389 19.21 -3.50 7.05
CA SER A 389 18.47 -2.66 6.09
C SER A 389 16.97 -2.97 6.10
N GLY A 390 16.60 -4.25 6.08
CA GLY A 390 15.23 -4.76 6.10
C GLY A 390 14.87 -5.43 7.43
N CYS A 391 15.07 -4.74 8.54
CA CYS A 391 15.09 -5.37 9.87
C CYS A 391 13.73 -5.49 10.56
N PHE A 392 12.62 -5.10 9.92
CA PHE A 392 11.29 -5.02 10.53
C PHE A 392 11.24 -4.17 11.82
N GLY A 393 12.25 -3.32 12.06
CA GLY A 393 12.41 -2.58 13.32
C GLY A 393 12.85 -3.44 14.51
N LEU A 394 13.43 -4.64 14.30
CA LEU A 394 13.88 -5.54 15.36
C LEU A 394 15.23 -5.16 15.96
N ILE A 395 16.12 -4.53 15.18
CA ILE A 395 17.43 -4.06 15.69
C ILE A 395 17.31 -2.85 16.63
N GLY A 396 16.16 -2.17 16.60
CA GLY A 396 15.92 -0.93 17.31
C GLY A 396 15.04 0.05 16.52
N VAL A 397 14.88 1.25 17.07
CA VAL A 397 14.09 2.31 16.41
C VAL A 397 14.96 3.04 15.40
N VAL A 398 14.77 2.72 14.13
CA VAL A 398 15.47 3.38 13.03
C VAL A 398 15.01 4.83 12.91
N THR A 399 15.98 5.75 12.87
CA THR A 399 15.72 7.19 12.79
C THR A 399 16.05 7.75 11.41
N HIS A 400 17.09 7.23 10.76
CA HIS A 400 17.53 7.67 9.44
C HIS A 400 18.12 6.51 8.63
N ILE A 401 18.01 6.64 7.32
CA ILE A 401 18.54 5.71 6.32
C ILE A 401 19.34 6.56 5.33
N THR A 402 20.55 6.13 4.99
CA THR A 402 21.30 6.70 3.85
C THR A 402 21.10 5.79 2.65
N LEU A 403 20.52 6.34 1.60
CA LEU A 403 20.20 5.64 0.35
C LEU A 403 21.22 5.99 -0.72
N ILE A 404 21.51 5.00 -1.56
CA ILE A 404 22.16 5.19 -2.84
C ILE A 404 21.10 5.61 -3.84
N VAL A 405 21.29 6.77 -4.45
CA VAL A 405 20.37 7.38 -5.40
C VAL A 405 21.10 7.62 -6.73
N ASP A 406 20.34 7.67 -7.81
CA ASP A 406 20.84 7.92 -9.16
C ASP A 406 20.75 9.42 -9.50
N GLN A 407 21.47 9.83 -10.55
CA GLN A 407 21.17 11.10 -11.20
C GLN A 407 19.74 11.10 -11.73
N MET A 408 19.12 12.27 -11.76
CA MET A 408 17.78 12.47 -12.30
C MET A 408 17.72 12.00 -13.77
N THR A 409 16.76 11.15 -14.06
CA THR A 409 16.37 10.73 -15.41
C THR A 409 14.87 10.95 -15.60
N TYR A 410 14.40 10.70 -16.81
CA TYR A 410 13.01 10.91 -17.21
C TYR A 410 12.44 9.60 -17.72
N ALA A 411 11.26 9.24 -17.27
CA ALA A 411 10.54 8.07 -17.77
C ALA A 411 9.83 8.43 -19.07
N ILE A 412 9.84 7.51 -20.02
CA ILE A 412 9.05 7.59 -21.26
C ILE A 412 7.91 6.58 -21.11
N MET A 413 6.82 7.01 -20.48
CA MET A 413 5.66 6.18 -20.23
C MET A 413 4.85 6.01 -21.50
N ARG A 414 4.56 4.76 -21.89
CA ARG A 414 3.69 4.41 -23.02
C ARG A 414 2.69 3.33 -22.58
N PRO A 415 1.82 3.65 -21.61
CA PRO A 415 0.87 2.69 -21.07
C PRO A 415 -0.10 2.24 -22.18
N LYS A 416 -0.46 0.95 -22.17
CA LYS A 416 -1.39 0.37 -23.15
C LYS A 416 -2.56 -0.29 -22.44
N LYS A 417 -3.72 -0.29 -23.07
CA LYS A 417 -4.84 -1.17 -22.73
C LYS A 417 -4.87 -2.25 -23.81
N LEU A 418 -4.61 -3.50 -23.42
CA LEU A 418 -4.50 -4.61 -24.36
C LEU A 418 -5.52 -5.69 -23.98
N PRO A 419 -6.10 -6.43 -24.94
CA PRO A 419 -6.93 -7.59 -24.62
C PRO A 419 -6.18 -8.53 -23.66
N ALA A 420 -6.89 -9.08 -22.66
CA ALA A 420 -6.24 -9.85 -21.58
C ALA A 420 -5.36 -10.99 -22.09
N ILE A 421 -5.81 -11.70 -23.14
CA ILE A 421 -5.08 -12.79 -23.79
C ILE A 421 -3.84 -12.35 -24.58
N ASP A 422 -3.75 -11.07 -24.96
CA ASP A 422 -2.59 -10.52 -25.68
C ASP A 422 -1.61 -9.86 -24.72
N ALA A 423 -2.10 -9.29 -23.61
CA ALA A 423 -1.27 -8.65 -22.59
C ALA A 423 -0.39 -9.65 -21.84
N ILE A 424 -0.98 -10.78 -21.44
CA ILE A 424 -0.31 -11.91 -20.79
C ILE A 424 -0.92 -13.19 -21.38
N PRO A 425 -0.28 -13.80 -22.39
CA PRO A 425 -0.86 -14.96 -23.07
C PRO A 425 -1.09 -16.14 -22.13
N PRO A 426 -2.23 -16.85 -22.25
CA PRO A 426 -2.49 -18.05 -21.46
C PRO A 426 -1.57 -19.20 -21.88
N PRO A 427 -0.93 -19.91 -20.92
CA PRO A 427 -0.15 -21.08 -21.26
C PRO A 427 -1.06 -22.15 -21.87
N GLU A 428 -0.53 -22.99 -22.76
CA GLU A 428 -1.30 -23.98 -23.55
C GLU A 428 -2.31 -24.76 -22.69
N ARG A 429 -1.86 -25.27 -21.55
CA ARG A 429 -2.67 -26.07 -20.61
C ARG A 429 -3.87 -25.33 -19.99
N LEU A 430 -3.88 -24.00 -20.02
CA LEU A 430 -4.96 -23.17 -19.50
C LEU A 430 -5.84 -22.56 -20.59
N ARG A 431 -5.47 -22.67 -21.88
CA ARG A 431 -6.24 -22.05 -22.97
C ARG A 431 -7.70 -22.48 -22.99
N SER A 432 -7.97 -23.76 -22.73
CA SER A 432 -9.34 -24.31 -22.65
C SER A 432 -10.13 -23.85 -21.42
N ARG A 433 -9.45 -23.31 -20.40
CA ARG A 433 -10.06 -22.77 -19.17
C ARG A 433 -10.18 -21.25 -19.19
N VAL A 434 -9.68 -20.57 -20.23
CA VAL A 434 -9.85 -19.12 -20.37
C VAL A 434 -11.36 -18.81 -20.34
N PRO A 435 -11.80 -17.89 -19.47
CA PRO A 435 -13.22 -17.53 -19.38
C PRO A 435 -13.76 -17.11 -20.74
N PRO A 436 -14.96 -17.59 -21.15
CA PRO A 436 -15.51 -17.26 -22.47
C PRO A 436 -15.62 -15.77 -22.77
N ALA A 437 -15.80 -14.93 -21.75
CA ALA A 437 -15.85 -13.47 -21.89
C ALA A 437 -14.51 -12.86 -22.31
N LEU A 438 -13.38 -13.49 -21.98
CA LEU A 438 -12.04 -13.03 -22.33
C LEU A 438 -11.44 -13.77 -23.52
N TYR A 439 -12.06 -14.87 -23.94
CA TYR A 439 -11.59 -15.66 -25.06
C TYR A 439 -11.86 -14.94 -26.39
N GLN A 440 -10.81 -14.78 -27.18
CA GLN A 440 -10.90 -14.28 -28.55
C GLN A 440 -9.97 -15.14 -29.42
N ASP A 441 -10.44 -15.55 -30.60
CA ASP A 441 -9.63 -16.33 -31.52
C ASP A 441 -8.40 -15.53 -31.96
N ARG A 442 -7.26 -16.22 -32.01
CA ARG A 442 -5.97 -15.69 -32.45
C ARG A 442 -5.30 -16.69 -33.36
N THR A 443 -4.63 -16.20 -34.40
CA THR A 443 -3.74 -17.07 -35.20
C THR A 443 -2.52 -17.47 -34.36
N PRO A 444 -1.88 -18.62 -34.65
CA PRO A 444 -0.64 -19.01 -33.96
C PRO A 444 0.43 -17.90 -33.97
N GLU A 445 0.57 -17.16 -35.07
CA GLU A 445 1.51 -16.05 -35.20
C GLU A 445 1.15 -14.86 -34.32
N ALA A 446 -0.14 -14.58 -34.14
CA ALA A 446 -0.60 -13.54 -33.21
C ALA A 446 -0.29 -13.91 -31.76
N ILE A 447 -0.52 -15.17 -31.38
CA ILE A 447 -0.18 -15.69 -30.05
C ILE A 447 1.34 -15.59 -29.82
N GLN A 448 2.14 -16.00 -30.80
CA GLN A 448 3.59 -15.92 -30.72
C GLN A 448 4.08 -14.48 -30.54
N ARG A 449 3.55 -13.52 -31.32
CA ARG A 449 3.93 -12.11 -31.17
C ARG A 449 3.54 -11.53 -29.81
N ALA A 450 2.37 -11.90 -29.29
CA ALA A 450 1.95 -11.50 -27.95
C ALA A 450 2.89 -12.06 -26.87
N GLN A 451 3.31 -13.32 -27.02
CA GLN A 451 4.28 -13.96 -26.12
C GLN A 451 5.63 -13.24 -26.17
N GLU A 452 6.18 -13.02 -27.36
CA GLU A 452 7.46 -12.35 -27.55
C GLU A 452 7.45 -10.92 -26.97
N GLU A 453 6.35 -10.18 -27.16
CA GLU A 453 6.24 -8.83 -26.63
C GLU A 453 6.09 -8.81 -25.10
N PHE A 454 5.34 -9.74 -24.51
CA PHE A 454 5.25 -9.88 -23.06
C PHE A 454 6.63 -10.17 -22.45
N GLU A 455 7.35 -11.16 -22.97
CA GLU A 455 8.69 -11.52 -22.50
C GLU A 455 9.70 -10.39 -22.73
N ARG A 456 9.63 -9.70 -23.87
CA ARG A 456 10.48 -8.53 -24.17
C ARG A 456 10.27 -7.45 -23.12
N ARG A 457 9.02 -7.08 -22.83
CA ARG A 457 8.67 -6.08 -21.79
C ARG A 457 9.20 -6.52 -20.43
N ALA A 458 8.85 -7.71 -19.98
CA ALA A 458 9.25 -8.27 -18.70
C ALA A 458 10.77 -8.29 -18.49
N THR A 459 11.55 -8.52 -19.56
CA THR A 459 13.01 -8.65 -19.51
C THR A 459 13.76 -7.34 -19.70
N HIS A 460 13.26 -6.43 -20.54
CA HIS A 460 14.07 -5.32 -21.05
C HIS A 460 13.62 -3.93 -20.59
N ASP A 461 12.32 -3.74 -20.34
CA ASP A 461 11.81 -2.43 -19.93
C ASP A 461 12.32 -2.08 -18.52
N TYR A 462 12.43 -0.78 -18.24
CA TYR A 462 12.96 -0.29 -16.97
C TYR A 462 11.99 -0.60 -15.82
N TYR A 463 10.70 -0.36 -16.05
CA TYR A 463 9.62 -0.64 -15.12
C TYR A 463 8.56 -1.50 -15.81
N THR A 464 7.97 -2.44 -15.08
CA THR A 464 7.07 -3.46 -15.65
C THR A 464 5.92 -3.81 -14.72
N GLU A 465 4.70 -3.36 -15.04
CA GLU A 465 3.51 -3.64 -14.24
C GLU A 465 2.26 -3.88 -15.12
N TRP A 466 1.44 -4.85 -14.73
CA TRP A 466 0.20 -5.23 -15.41
C TRP A 466 -0.96 -5.22 -14.41
N PHE A 467 -2.08 -4.60 -14.79
CA PHE A 467 -3.30 -4.52 -13.99
C PHE A 467 -4.47 -5.11 -14.76
N TRP A 468 -5.09 -6.14 -14.21
CA TRP A 468 -6.38 -6.63 -14.68
C TRP A 468 -7.46 -6.31 -13.68
N PHE A 469 -8.42 -5.48 -14.06
CA PHE A 469 -9.60 -5.26 -13.25
C PHE A 469 -10.62 -6.38 -13.49
N PRO A 470 -11.26 -6.91 -12.44
CA PRO A 470 -12.15 -8.05 -12.57
C PRO A 470 -13.28 -7.77 -13.57
N TYR A 471 -13.47 -8.71 -14.51
CA TYR A 471 -14.45 -8.63 -15.61
C TYR A 471 -14.19 -7.51 -16.64
N ALA A 472 -12.99 -6.93 -16.68
CA ALA A 472 -12.54 -6.13 -17.80
C ALA A 472 -11.97 -7.04 -18.91
N ASP A 473 -12.25 -6.68 -20.17
CA ASP A 473 -11.74 -7.40 -21.35
C ASP A 473 -10.26 -7.10 -21.61
N GLU A 474 -9.76 -6.03 -21.00
CA GLU A 474 -8.44 -5.47 -21.20
C GLU A 474 -7.61 -5.48 -19.91
N VAL A 475 -6.30 -5.52 -20.10
CA VAL A 475 -5.27 -5.35 -19.09
C VAL A 475 -4.59 -4.03 -19.35
N TRP A 476 -4.43 -3.23 -18.30
CA TRP A 476 -3.61 -2.03 -18.36
C TRP A 476 -2.13 -2.41 -18.15
N VAL A 477 -1.33 -2.18 -19.18
CA VAL A 477 0.08 -2.54 -19.26
C VAL A 477 0.92 -1.26 -19.12
N ASN A 478 1.50 -1.06 -17.95
CA ASN A 478 2.34 0.09 -17.63
C ASN A 478 3.81 -0.34 -17.62
N THR A 479 4.41 -0.37 -18.81
CA THR A 479 5.85 -0.63 -18.95
C THR A 479 6.53 0.50 -19.69
N TRP A 480 7.74 0.86 -19.26
CA TRP A 480 8.42 2.04 -19.78
C TRP A 480 9.94 1.99 -19.63
N SER A 481 10.62 2.86 -20.37
CA SER A 481 12.07 3.05 -20.36
C SER A 481 12.43 4.42 -19.80
N THR A 482 13.71 4.66 -19.54
CA THR A 482 14.22 5.98 -19.10
C THR A 482 15.08 6.65 -20.16
N THR A 483 15.18 7.97 -20.11
CA THR A 483 16.09 8.82 -20.90
C THR A 483 16.75 9.88 -20.02
N THR A 484 17.91 10.38 -20.44
CA THR A 484 18.58 11.55 -19.84
C THR A 484 18.19 12.86 -20.52
N ASP A 485 17.47 12.79 -21.65
CA ASP A 485 16.95 13.95 -22.36
C ASP A 485 15.84 14.65 -21.54
N SER A 486 16.11 15.91 -21.21
CA SER A 486 15.27 16.76 -20.36
C SER A 486 14.33 17.70 -21.12
N SER A 487 14.36 17.67 -22.46
CA SER A 487 13.37 18.38 -23.28
C SER A 487 11.96 17.84 -23.01
N ASP A 488 10.89 18.59 -23.26
CA ASP A 488 9.49 18.13 -23.29
C ASP A 488 9.00 17.29 -22.09
N VAL A 489 9.59 17.48 -20.91
CA VAL A 489 9.20 16.79 -19.67
C VAL A 489 7.91 17.42 -19.13
N LYS A 490 6.89 16.59 -18.92
CA LYS A 490 5.57 16.98 -18.41
C LYS A 490 5.42 16.64 -16.93
N GLU A 491 4.68 17.46 -16.20
CA GLU A 491 4.20 17.12 -14.85
C GLU A 491 3.13 16.04 -14.96
N TYR A 492 3.37 14.91 -14.31
CA TYR A 492 2.46 13.77 -14.37
C TYR A 492 2.35 13.08 -13.00
N PRO A 493 1.14 12.77 -12.52
CA PRO A 493 -0.12 13.33 -12.99
C PRO A 493 -0.12 14.86 -12.85
N SER A 494 -0.79 15.56 -13.77
CA SER A 494 -1.01 16.99 -13.67
C SER A 494 -1.84 17.34 -12.43
N LYS A 495 -1.76 18.57 -11.94
CA LYS A 495 -2.48 19.00 -10.72
C LYS A 495 -3.99 18.75 -10.77
N ILE A 496 -4.59 18.86 -11.95
CA ILE A 496 -6.02 18.57 -12.16
C ILE A 496 -6.26 17.07 -12.03
N GLU A 497 -5.44 16.23 -12.66
CA GLU A 497 -5.53 14.78 -12.52
C GLU A 497 -5.33 14.33 -11.06
N ILE A 498 -4.41 14.94 -10.33
CA ILE A 498 -4.21 14.67 -8.89
C ILE A 498 -5.49 14.98 -8.09
N ALA A 499 -6.11 16.15 -8.32
CA ALA A 499 -7.34 16.53 -7.63
C ALA A 499 -8.51 15.58 -7.99
N THR A 500 -8.62 15.21 -9.27
CA THR A 500 -9.63 14.25 -9.76
C THR A 500 -9.43 12.87 -9.12
N GLN A 501 -8.20 12.33 -9.11
CA GLN A 501 -7.89 11.05 -8.48
C GLN A 501 -8.22 11.06 -6.98
N TRP A 502 -7.94 12.18 -6.30
CA TRP A 502 -8.28 12.34 -4.89
C TRP A 502 -9.79 12.33 -4.63
N LEU A 503 -10.57 13.06 -5.42
CA LEU A 503 -12.04 13.06 -5.34
C LEU A 503 -12.63 11.68 -5.64
N GLN A 504 -12.12 10.99 -6.66
CA GLN A 504 -12.53 9.64 -7.03
C GLN A 504 -12.27 8.64 -5.89
N ALA A 505 -11.10 8.70 -5.27
CA ALA A 505 -10.73 7.79 -4.17
C ALA A 505 -11.65 7.98 -2.95
N ILE A 506 -11.99 9.23 -2.61
CA ILE A 506 -12.95 9.56 -1.55
C ILE A 506 -14.35 9.06 -1.88
N ALA A 507 -14.82 9.31 -3.09
CA ALA A 507 -16.14 8.86 -3.53
C ALA A 507 -16.26 7.33 -3.44
N MET A 508 -15.18 6.61 -3.81
CA MET A 508 -15.11 5.16 -3.67
C MET A 508 -15.20 4.72 -2.21
N GLU A 509 -14.44 5.33 -1.30
CA GLU A 509 -14.50 5.01 0.14
C GLU A 509 -15.87 5.28 0.75
N ALA A 510 -16.50 6.40 0.39
CA ALA A 510 -17.86 6.72 0.83
C ALA A 510 -18.88 5.70 0.29
N ALA A 511 -18.76 5.28 -0.97
CA ALA A 511 -19.60 4.24 -1.56
C ALA A 511 -19.40 2.89 -0.86
N GLN A 512 -18.18 2.54 -0.48
CA GLN A 512 -17.89 1.34 0.31
C GLN A 512 -18.57 1.36 1.68
N ASP A 513 -18.43 2.46 2.42
CA ASP A 513 -19.06 2.62 3.73
C ASP A 513 -20.60 2.58 3.62
N LEU A 514 -21.17 3.19 2.59
CA LEU A 514 -22.61 3.16 2.31
C LEU A 514 -23.09 1.74 2.00
N ALA A 515 -22.38 1.02 1.13
CA ALA A 515 -22.73 -0.35 0.76
C ALA A 515 -22.78 -1.25 2.02
N ARG A 516 -21.76 -1.16 2.87
CA ARG A 516 -21.68 -1.89 4.14
C ARG A 516 -22.80 -1.50 5.11
N ASP A 517 -23.04 -0.21 5.30
CA ASP A 517 -24.04 0.30 6.26
C ASP A 517 -25.48 -0.05 5.82
N THR A 518 -25.73 -0.13 4.51
CA THR A 518 -27.03 -0.50 3.93
C THR A 518 -27.20 -2.00 3.70
N LYS A 519 -26.14 -2.80 3.90
CA LYS A 519 -26.09 -4.24 3.59
C LYS A 519 -26.45 -4.54 2.13
N THR A 520 -26.04 -3.67 1.23
CA THR A 520 -26.35 -3.79 -0.19
C THR A 520 -25.20 -4.36 -1.01
N GLU A 521 -24.07 -4.70 -0.39
CA GLU A 521 -22.85 -5.15 -1.08
C GLU A 521 -23.06 -6.34 -2.03
N ASP A 522 -24.05 -7.18 -1.75
CA ASP A 522 -24.42 -8.37 -2.52
C ASP A 522 -25.46 -8.11 -3.62
N LEU A 523 -25.99 -6.89 -3.74
CA LEU A 523 -26.91 -6.55 -4.81
C LEU A 523 -26.15 -6.38 -6.12
N LEU A 524 -26.51 -7.21 -7.10
CA LEU A 524 -25.93 -7.22 -8.45
C LEU A 524 -24.38 -7.19 -8.45
N PRO A 525 -23.69 -8.18 -7.83
CA PRO A 525 -22.25 -8.12 -7.57
C PRO A 525 -21.42 -7.94 -8.84
N MET A 526 -21.73 -8.72 -9.88
CA MET A 526 -21.02 -8.64 -11.16
C MET A 526 -21.20 -7.28 -11.82
N LEU A 527 -22.41 -6.71 -11.83
CA LEU A 527 -22.66 -5.38 -12.40
C LEU A 527 -21.87 -4.30 -11.68
N ARG A 528 -21.88 -4.32 -10.33
CA ARG A 528 -21.14 -3.34 -9.53
C ARG A 528 -19.64 -3.47 -9.72
N THR A 529 -19.12 -4.69 -9.70
CA THR A 529 -17.70 -4.95 -9.94
C THR A 529 -17.29 -4.51 -11.33
N SER A 530 -18.05 -4.88 -12.37
CA SER A 530 -17.78 -4.42 -13.73
C SER A 530 -17.84 -2.91 -13.87
N LEU A 531 -18.75 -2.22 -13.18
CA LEU A 531 -18.82 -0.75 -13.17
C LEU A 531 -17.56 -0.13 -12.54
N VAL A 532 -17.14 -0.62 -11.37
CA VAL A 532 -15.90 -0.18 -10.70
C VAL A 532 -14.69 -0.44 -11.59
N SER A 533 -14.57 -1.64 -12.17
CA SER A 533 -13.50 -2.01 -13.09
C SER A 533 -13.44 -1.09 -14.32
N ARG A 534 -14.58 -0.77 -14.93
CA ARG A 534 -14.66 0.13 -16.09
C ARG A 534 -14.27 1.56 -15.75
N LEU A 535 -14.74 2.07 -14.61
CA LEU A 535 -14.36 3.40 -14.10
C LEU A 535 -12.86 3.48 -13.85
N ALA A 536 -12.29 2.47 -13.20
CA ALA A 536 -10.86 2.41 -12.94
C ALA A 536 -10.07 2.36 -14.26
N MET A 537 -10.44 1.49 -15.19
CA MET A 537 -9.82 1.38 -16.51
C MET A 537 -9.94 2.67 -17.33
N ALA A 538 -11.07 3.38 -17.28
CA ALA A 538 -11.24 4.66 -17.96
C ALA A 538 -10.24 5.71 -17.43
N SER A 539 -10.08 5.78 -16.11
CA SER A 539 -9.18 6.73 -15.43
C SER A 539 -7.68 6.49 -15.62
N LEU A 540 -7.29 5.40 -16.28
CA LEU A 540 -5.90 5.05 -16.55
C LEU A 540 -5.48 5.53 -17.94
N PRO A 541 -4.28 6.14 -18.07
CA PRO A 541 -3.80 6.65 -19.36
C PRO A 541 -3.60 5.51 -20.36
N ALA A 542 -3.83 5.79 -21.65
CA ALA A 542 -3.59 4.84 -22.73
C ALA A 542 -3.00 5.55 -23.96
N GLU A 543 -2.10 4.87 -24.67
CA GLU A 543 -1.61 5.16 -26.01
C GLU A 543 -0.75 6.43 -26.17
N GLU A 544 -0.95 7.47 -25.36
CA GLU A 544 -0.14 8.67 -25.37
C GLU A 544 1.22 8.46 -24.70
N GLU A 545 2.28 8.96 -25.34
CA GLU A 545 3.59 9.03 -24.73
C GLU A 545 3.64 10.17 -23.70
N ILE A 546 3.96 9.80 -22.47
CA ILE A 546 4.14 10.74 -21.36
C ILE A 546 5.62 10.68 -20.96
N LYS A 547 6.40 11.68 -21.39
CA LYS A 547 7.75 11.92 -20.87
C LYS A 547 7.64 12.73 -19.59
N THR A 548 8.00 12.15 -18.44
CA THR A 548 7.90 12.79 -17.13
C THR A 548 9.13 12.52 -16.26
N TRP A 549 9.27 13.21 -15.14
CA TRP A 549 10.34 12.94 -14.17
C TRP A 549 10.24 11.52 -13.64
N LEU A 550 11.36 10.82 -13.49
CA LEU A 550 11.35 9.45 -12.97
C LEU A 550 10.53 9.27 -11.66
N PRO A 551 10.66 10.11 -10.61
CA PRO A 551 9.88 9.92 -9.39
C PRO A 551 8.37 10.18 -9.60
N ASP A 552 7.99 10.95 -10.62
CA ASP A 552 6.60 11.15 -11.02
C ASP A 552 6.03 9.93 -11.75
N ALA A 553 6.83 9.25 -12.58
CA ALA A 553 6.44 7.99 -13.19
C ALA A 553 6.39 6.81 -12.20
N LEU A 554 7.30 6.75 -11.23
CA LEU A 554 7.25 5.75 -10.15
C LEU A 554 5.99 5.90 -9.30
N HIS A 555 5.56 7.15 -9.11
CA HIS A 555 4.32 7.48 -8.46
C HIS A 555 3.30 7.92 -9.53
N PHE A 556 2.88 7.04 -10.43
CA PHE A 556 1.97 7.42 -11.53
C PHE A 556 0.49 7.57 -11.11
N ARG A 557 0.10 7.06 -9.93
CA ARG A 557 -1.19 7.30 -9.28
C ARG A 557 -1.00 8.05 -7.97
N ARG A 558 -1.93 8.93 -7.63
CA ARG A 558 -2.00 9.70 -6.39
C ARG A 558 -3.27 9.35 -5.63
N ALA A 559 -3.27 9.62 -4.33
CA ALA A 559 -4.44 9.57 -3.45
C ALA A 559 -5.13 8.21 -3.29
N ILE A 560 -4.55 7.12 -3.80
CA ILE A 560 -5.07 5.75 -3.61
C ILE A 560 -5.09 5.33 -2.12
N GLN A 561 -4.31 6.02 -1.28
CA GLN A 561 -4.40 5.98 0.19
C GLN A 561 -5.83 6.21 0.71
N ASN A 562 -6.69 6.90 -0.04
CA ASN A 562 -8.03 7.26 0.38
C ASN A 562 -9.11 6.20 0.09
N THR A 563 -8.76 5.07 -0.55
CA THR A 563 -9.67 3.96 -0.79
C THR A 563 -9.13 2.72 -0.10
N ARG A 564 -9.78 2.30 1.00
CA ARG A 564 -9.31 1.13 1.76
C ARG A 564 -9.55 -0.16 0.99
N VAL A 565 -8.53 -1.00 0.93
CA VAL A 565 -8.57 -2.33 0.30
C VAL A 565 -8.02 -3.42 1.23
N ARG A 566 -8.33 -4.66 0.89
CA ARG A 566 -7.62 -5.87 1.34
C ARG A 566 -6.76 -6.38 0.20
N ASP A 567 -5.64 -7.02 0.54
CA ASP A 567 -4.55 -7.18 -0.40
C ASP A 567 -3.66 -8.38 -0.01
N LEU A 568 -3.70 -9.43 -0.83
CA LEU A 568 -2.83 -10.60 -0.71
C LEU A 568 -1.82 -10.54 -1.85
N GLU A 569 -0.53 -10.62 -1.50
CA GLU A 569 0.58 -10.64 -2.46
C GLU A 569 1.57 -11.75 -2.13
N VAL A 570 2.04 -12.43 -3.18
CA VAL A 570 3.14 -13.40 -3.11
C VAL A 570 4.21 -13.11 -4.15
N GLU A 571 5.39 -13.64 -3.88
CA GLU A 571 6.63 -13.39 -4.58
C GLU A 571 7.09 -14.73 -5.14
N ILE A 572 6.88 -14.91 -6.45
CA ILE A 572 7.14 -16.16 -7.16
C ILE A 572 8.51 -16.06 -7.83
N PRO A 573 9.49 -16.90 -7.46
CA PRO A 573 10.78 -16.94 -8.15
C PRO A 573 10.59 -17.30 -9.63
N LEU A 574 11.31 -16.62 -10.54
CA LEU A 574 11.39 -17.02 -11.94
C LEU A 574 12.46 -18.11 -12.09
N PRO A 575 12.09 -19.36 -12.41
CA PRO A 575 13.06 -20.43 -12.59
C PRO A 575 13.74 -20.33 -13.96
N PRO A 576 14.83 -21.08 -14.19
CA PRO A 576 15.46 -21.18 -15.50
C PRO A 576 14.51 -21.76 -16.57
N GLY A 577 14.60 -21.21 -17.77
CA GLY A 577 13.91 -21.68 -18.98
C GLY A 577 14.35 -23.09 -19.37
N PRO A 578 13.50 -23.84 -20.10
CA PRO A 578 13.81 -25.20 -20.52
C PRO A 578 14.99 -25.26 -21.51
N ASP A 579 15.14 -24.24 -22.35
CA ASP A 579 16.15 -24.21 -23.42
C ASP A 579 17.42 -23.41 -23.06
N ASP A 580 17.31 -22.49 -22.10
CA ASP A 580 18.41 -21.63 -21.67
C ASP A 580 18.33 -21.37 -20.17
N ALA A 581 19.32 -21.88 -19.43
CA ALA A 581 19.38 -21.77 -17.98
C ALA A 581 19.59 -20.33 -17.48
N ASN A 582 19.95 -19.40 -18.37
CA ASN A 582 20.16 -17.99 -18.03
C ASN A 582 18.94 -17.11 -18.35
N LYS A 583 17.88 -17.69 -18.91
CA LYS A 583 16.63 -16.97 -19.19
C LYS A 583 15.54 -17.42 -18.23
N PRO A 584 14.70 -16.50 -17.71
CA PRO A 584 13.58 -16.87 -16.88
C PRO A 584 12.50 -17.62 -17.68
N ASP A 585 11.89 -18.64 -17.07
CA ASP A 585 10.67 -19.28 -17.55
C ASP A 585 9.45 -18.46 -17.12
N PHE A 586 8.93 -17.61 -18.01
CA PHE A 586 7.75 -16.80 -17.72
C PHE A 586 6.44 -17.60 -17.71
N SER A 587 6.42 -18.86 -18.16
CA SER A 587 5.19 -19.66 -18.20
C SER A 587 4.62 -19.98 -16.81
N ILE A 588 5.45 -19.94 -15.76
CA ILE A 588 5.00 -20.09 -14.37
C ILE A 588 4.12 -18.92 -13.92
N ILE A 589 4.47 -17.69 -14.30
CA ILE A 589 3.74 -16.48 -13.88
C ILE A 589 2.52 -16.24 -14.76
N GLN A 590 2.59 -16.62 -16.04
CA GLN A 590 1.40 -16.67 -16.90
C GLN A 590 0.38 -17.65 -16.31
N HIS A 591 0.83 -18.78 -15.76
CA HIS A 591 -0.07 -19.68 -15.06
C HIS A 591 -0.68 -19.06 -13.80
N ALA A 592 0.14 -18.46 -12.92
CA ALA A 592 -0.34 -17.79 -11.71
C ALA A 592 -1.39 -16.71 -12.01
N TRP A 593 -1.13 -15.90 -13.04
CA TRP A 593 -2.02 -14.85 -13.53
C TRP A 593 -3.39 -15.40 -13.96
N TRP A 594 -3.38 -16.41 -14.84
CA TRP A 594 -4.62 -16.97 -15.36
C TRP A 594 -5.40 -17.78 -14.34
N GLU A 595 -4.76 -18.47 -13.40
CA GLU A 595 -5.48 -19.13 -12.30
C GLU A 595 -6.25 -18.12 -11.43
N ALA A 596 -5.65 -16.96 -11.12
CA ALA A 596 -6.34 -15.90 -10.37
C ALA A 596 -7.55 -15.33 -11.15
N ILE A 597 -7.41 -15.11 -12.46
CA ILE A 597 -8.53 -14.69 -13.33
C ILE A 597 -9.63 -15.77 -13.33
N ILE A 598 -9.27 -17.03 -13.55
CA ILE A 598 -10.24 -18.14 -13.58
C ILE A 598 -10.99 -18.21 -12.25
N LYS A 599 -10.30 -18.08 -11.12
CA LYS A 599 -10.92 -18.02 -9.78
C LYS A 599 -11.90 -16.86 -9.67
N ALA A 600 -11.57 -15.67 -10.18
CA ALA A 600 -12.50 -14.54 -10.17
C ALA A 600 -13.80 -14.82 -10.96
N TYR A 601 -13.73 -15.62 -12.04
CA TYR A 601 -14.89 -16.05 -12.82
C TYR A 601 -15.68 -17.20 -12.16
N GLU A 602 -15.02 -18.11 -11.47
CA GLU A 602 -15.66 -19.16 -10.65
C GLU A 602 -16.52 -18.55 -9.52
N HIS A 603 -16.18 -17.34 -9.06
CA HIS A 603 -16.85 -16.63 -7.96
C HIS A 603 -17.73 -15.44 -8.41
N THR A 604 -18.23 -15.43 -9.64
CA THR A 604 -19.12 -14.36 -10.20
C THR A 604 -20.41 -14.12 -9.41
N LYS A 605 -20.86 -15.09 -8.62
CA LYS A 605 -22.07 -14.96 -7.80
C LYS A 605 -21.94 -13.84 -6.75
N ASN A 606 -20.76 -13.70 -6.14
CA ASN A 606 -20.54 -12.76 -5.04
C ASN A 606 -19.44 -11.72 -5.36
N CYS A 607 -18.62 -11.97 -6.39
CA CYS A 607 -17.50 -11.13 -6.82
C CYS A 607 -16.59 -10.71 -5.64
N PRO A 608 -15.90 -11.67 -4.99
CA PRO A 608 -15.05 -11.42 -3.83
C PRO A 608 -13.86 -10.51 -4.14
N MET A 609 -13.42 -10.50 -5.40
CA MET A 609 -12.40 -9.60 -5.93
C MET A 609 -13.08 -8.44 -6.66
N ARG A 610 -12.93 -7.22 -6.13
CA ARG A 610 -13.50 -5.98 -6.72
C ARG A 610 -12.46 -4.92 -7.09
N MET A 611 -11.20 -5.20 -6.77
CA MET A 611 -10.03 -4.39 -7.11
C MET A 611 -9.09 -5.26 -7.96
N PRO A 612 -8.06 -4.70 -8.60
CA PRO A 612 -7.35 -5.41 -9.67
C PRO A 612 -6.54 -6.60 -9.18
N LEU A 613 -6.18 -7.47 -10.13
CA LEU A 613 -5.06 -8.38 -10.07
C LEU A 613 -3.87 -7.59 -10.63
N GLU A 614 -2.81 -7.48 -9.85
CA GLU A 614 -1.61 -6.76 -10.22
C GLU A 614 -0.42 -7.72 -10.31
N MET A 615 0.47 -7.48 -11.28
CA MET A 615 1.68 -8.25 -11.45
C MET A 615 2.85 -7.33 -11.79
N ARG A 616 3.97 -7.51 -11.09
CA ARG A 616 5.23 -6.79 -11.28
C ARG A 616 6.38 -7.78 -11.41
N ILE A 617 7.34 -7.48 -12.27
CA ILE A 617 8.59 -8.26 -12.35
C ILE A 617 9.70 -7.51 -11.63
N MET A 618 10.50 -8.20 -10.84
CA MET A 618 11.56 -7.67 -9.97
C MET A 618 12.84 -8.49 -10.11
N GLY A 619 13.97 -7.91 -9.70
CA GLY A 619 15.24 -8.63 -9.60
C GLY A 619 15.38 -9.44 -8.30
N ASP A 620 16.59 -9.94 -8.07
CA ASP A 620 17.03 -10.58 -6.82
C ASP A 620 17.31 -9.53 -5.72
N SER A 621 17.39 -9.96 -4.47
CA SER A 621 17.80 -9.13 -3.32
C SER A 621 18.99 -9.72 -2.57
N ASN A 622 19.85 -8.83 -2.04
CA ASN A 622 20.95 -9.18 -1.15
C ASN A 622 20.54 -9.12 0.34
N VAL A 623 19.32 -8.71 0.65
CA VAL A 623 18.78 -8.67 2.02
C VAL A 623 18.26 -10.04 2.40
N VAL A 624 18.75 -10.60 3.51
CA VAL A 624 18.56 -12.02 3.88
C VAL A 624 17.09 -12.40 4.01
N MET A 625 16.26 -11.51 4.55
CA MET A 625 14.84 -11.75 4.76
C MET A 625 13.95 -11.23 3.61
N ALA A 626 14.52 -10.70 2.53
CA ALA A 626 13.74 -10.26 1.38
C ALA A 626 13.05 -11.47 0.72
N PRO A 627 11.77 -11.36 0.33
CA PRO A 627 11.12 -12.40 -0.46
C PRO A 627 11.87 -12.73 -1.75
N GLN A 628 12.48 -11.71 -2.38
CA GLN A 628 13.26 -11.81 -3.60
C GLN A 628 14.63 -12.49 -3.42
N CYS A 629 15.11 -12.69 -2.19
CA CYS A 629 16.46 -13.17 -1.94
C CYS A 629 16.68 -14.60 -2.44
N GLY A 630 17.65 -14.76 -3.35
CA GLY A 630 17.99 -16.03 -3.98
C GLY A 630 17.34 -16.23 -5.35
N ASN A 631 16.47 -15.33 -5.80
CA ASN A 631 15.71 -15.46 -7.05
C ASN A 631 16.53 -14.89 -8.22
N LYS A 632 17.59 -15.61 -8.61
CA LYS A 632 18.66 -15.10 -9.51
C LYS A 632 18.21 -14.65 -10.90
N LEU A 633 17.11 -15.19 -11.43
CA LEU A 633 16.57 -14.82 -12.74
C LEU A 633 15.39 -13.85 -12.63
N GLY A 634 15.14 -13.33 -11.43
CA GLY A 634 14.04 -12.42 -11.14
C GLY A 634 12.94 -13.04 -10.29
N THR A 635 12.03 -12.19 -9.86
CA THR A 635 10.87 -12.49 -9.02
C THR A 635 9.65 -11.87 -9.66
N CYS A 636 8.51 -12.54 -9.60
CA CYS A 636 7.23 -11.96 -9.92
C CYS A 636 6.47 -11.70 -8.62
N ALA A 637 6.18 -10.43 -8.36
CA ALA A 637 5.29 -10.01 -7.30
C ALA A 637 3.88 -9.97 -7.89
N ILE A 638 2.97 -10.78 -7.36
CA ILE A 638 1.60 -10.92 -7.87
C ILE A 638 0.60 -10.80 -6.73
N GLU A 639 -0.42 -9.97 -6.93
CA GLU A 639 -1.39 -9.63 -5.90
C GLU A 639 -2.82 -9.58 -6.39
N VAL A 640 -3.75 -9.96 -5.52
CA VAL A 640 -5.18 -9.74 -5.71
C VAL A 640 -5.67 -8.75 -4.66
N LEU A 641 -6.56 -7.85 -5.05
CA LEU A 641 -7.10 -6.84 -4.17
C LEU A 641 -8.64 -6.91 -4.10
N THR A 642 -9.20 -6.45 -2.99
CA THR A 642 -10.64 -6.19 -2.91
C THR A 642 -11.01 -5.01 -2.02
N LEU A 643 -12.24 -4.53 -2.21
CA LEU A 643 -12.85 -3.49 -1.38
C LEU A 643 -13.21 -4.03 0.00
N GLN A 644 -13.02 -3.23 1.06
CA GLN A 644 -13.43 -3.54 2.43
C GLN A 644 -14.92 -3.90 2.52
N SER A 645 -15.76 -3.31 1.67
CA SER A 645 -17.21 -3.54 1.65
C SER A 645 -17.62 -5.00 1.36
N VAL A 646 -16.70 -5.83 0.87
CA VAL A 646 -16.94 -7.27 0.61
C VAL A 646 -15.98 -8.19 1.36
N ALA A 647 -15.43 -7.72 2.47
CA ALA A 647 -14.47 -8.49 3.25
C ALA A 647 -15.01 -9.86 3.70
N GLN A 648 -16.34 -10.06 3.80
CA GLN A 648 -16.94 -11.34 4.17
C GLN A 648 -16.71 -12.48 3.16
N PHE A 649 -16.43 -12.18 1.89
CA PHE A 649 -16.15 -13.19 0.86
C PHE A 649 -14.66 -13.33 0.55
N TRP A 650 -13.85 -12.46 1.13
CA TRP A 650 -12.44 -12.34 0.79
C TRP A 650 -11.62 -13.53 1.25
N ASP A 651 -11.72 -13.92 2.52
CA ASP A 651 -10.79 -14.89 3.13
C ASP A 651 -10.81 -16.23 2.39
N GLY A 652 -12.01 -16.75 2.07
CA GLY A 652 -12.16 -17.99 1.31
C GLY A 652 -11.61 -17.88 -0.11
N PHE A 653 -11.95 -16.80 -0.83
CA PHE A 653 -11.46 -16.57 -2.19
C PHE A 653 -9.93 -16.41 -2.24
N ALA A 654 -9.37 -15.57 -1.37
CA ALA A 654 -7.94 -15.32 -1.31
C ALA A 654 -7.17 -16.58 -0.92
N GLN A 655 -7.72 -17.45 -0.06
CA GLN A 655 -7.15 -18.76 0.24
C GLN A 655 -7.13 -19.67 -1.00
N GLU A 656 -8.21 -19.71 -1.79
CA GLU A 656 -8.24 -20.50 -3.03
C GLU A 656 -7.21 -20.01 -4.06
N VAL A 657 -7.06 -18.69 -4.21
CA VAL A 657 -6.03 -18.10 -5.09
C VAL A 657 -4.63 -18.44 -4.58
N LEU A 658 -4.39 -18.28 -3.27
CA LEU A 658 -3.13 -18.67 -2.63
C LEU A 658 -2.83 -20.16 -2.86
N ASP A 659 -3.82 -21.04 -2.73
CA ASP A 659 -3.64 -22.48 -2.94
C ASP A 659 -3.19 -22.79 -4.37
N GLU A 660 -3.75 -22.14 -5.39
CA GLU A 660 -3.31 -22.28 -6.78
C GLU A 660 -1.86 -21.79 -6.96
N TRP A 661 -1.52 -20.63 -6.39
CA TRP A 661 -0.14 -20.11 -6.45
C TRP A 661 0.84 -21.03 -5.70
N MET A 662 0.46 -21.60 -4.57
CA MET A 662 1.34 -22.47 -3.78
C MET A 662 1.55 -23.86 -4.41
N LYS A 663 0.70 -24.29 -5.36
CA LYS A 663 1.00 -25.45 -6.22
C LYS A 663 2.24 -25.22 -7.08
N LEU A 664 2.52 -23.97 -7.47
CA LEU A 664 3.66 -23.61 -8.32
C LEU A 664 5.01 -23.73 -7.61
N ARG A 665 5.03 -23.97 -6.29
CA ARG A 665 6.25 -24.34 -5.58
C ARG A 665 6.94 -25.56 -6.19
N GLN A 666 6.18 -26.46 -6.80
CA GLN A 666 6.71 -27.62 -7.51
C GLN A 666 6.53 -27.37 -9.01
N TRP A 667 7.55 -26.79 -9.63
CA TRP A 667 7.50 -26.38 -11.02
C TRP A 667 8.54 -27.11 -11.86
N LYS A 668 8.07 -27.97 -12.78
CA LYS A 668 8.95 -28.71 -13.73
C LYS A 668 10.13 -29.41 -13.04
N GLY A 669 9.90 -30.02 -11.88
CA GLY A 669 10.91 -30.72 -11.09
C GLY A 669 11.80 -29.82 -10.21
N GLN A 670 11.52 -28.52 -10.15
CA GLN A 670 12.18 -27.57 -9.26
C GLN A 670 11.31 -27.26 -8.06
N GLU A 671 11.93 -27.15 -6.89
CA GLU A 671 11.29 -26.64 -5.68
C GLU A 671 11.59 -25.13 -5.53
N LEU A 672 10.54 -24.33 -5.50
CA LEU A 672 10.62 -22.86 -5.43
C LEU A 672 10.15 -22.36 -4.07
N ASN A 673 10.84 -21.33 -3.58
CA ASN A 673 10.48 -20.62 -2.36
C ASN A 673 9.54 -19.45 -2.67
N ILE A 674 8.26 -19.76 -2.87
CA ILE A 674 7.22 -18.73 -2.95
C ILE A 674 7.01 -18.13 -1.56
N ARG A 675 7.13 -16.81 -1.44
CA ARG A 675 7.09 -16.09 -0.16
C ARG A 675 6.07 -14.97 -0.21
N PRO A 676 5.42 -14.59 0.89
CA PRO A 676 4.52 -13.44 0.89
C PRO A 676 5.31 -12.13 0.86
N HIS A 677 4.70 -11.08 0.33
CA HIS A 677 5.20 -9.74 0.60
C HIS A 677 4.95 -9.40 2.08
N TRP A 678 6.00 -9.05 2.84
CA TRP A 678 5.93 -8.91 4.30
C TRP A 678 4.83 -7.98 4.78
N ALA A 679 4.57 -6.88 4.07
CA ALA A 679 3.56 -5.89 4.48
C ALA A 679 2.11 -6.29 4.13
N LYS A 680 1.87 -7.33 3.32
CA LYS A 680 0.55 -7.65 2.75
C LYS A 680 -0.19 -8.66 3.62
N GLU A 681 -1.39 -9.04 3.21
CA GLU A 681 -2.29 -9.87 3.99
C GLU A 681 -2.00 -11.36 3.79
N TRP A 682 -1.08 -11.91 4.58
CA TRP A 682 -0.76 -13.34 4.59
C TRP A 682 -0.87 -13.95 5.99
N CYS A 683 -0.96 -13.12 7.03
CA CYS A 683 -1.10 -13.51 8.42
C CYS A 683 -1.95 -12.47 9.17
N VAL A 684 -2.95 -12.96 9.91
CA VAL A 684 -3.75 -12.19 10.86
C VAL A 684 -3.65 -12.83 12.24
N ASN A 685 -3.53 -11.99 13.26
CA ASN A 685 -3.25 -12.44 14.62
C ASN A 685 -4.54 -12.96 15.29
N ILE A 686 -4.62 -14.27 15.56
CA ILE A 686 -5.79 -14.91 16.18
C ILE A 686 -5.90 -14.60 17.70
N LEU A 687 -4.83 -14.10 18.33
CA LEU A 687 -4.68 -14.15 19.78
C LEU A 687 -5.05 -12.87 20.56
N SER A 688 -5.32 -11.73 19.92
CA SER A 688 -5.45 -10.46 20.66
C SER A 688 -6.68 -10.38 21.59
N LEU A 689 -7.75 -11.13 21.34
CA LEU A 689 -8.96 -11.09 22.18
C LEU A 689 -8.93 -12.07 23.36
N VAL A 690 -8.31 -13.24 23.20
CA VAL A 690 -8.33 -14.31 24.22
C VAL A 690 -7.30 -14.03 25.33
N GLU A 691 -6.10 -13.54 25.00
CA GLU A 691 -5.09 -13.20 26.02
C GLU A 691 -5.41 -11.92 26.80
N CYS A 692 -6.08 -10.94 26.18
CA CYS A 692 -6.49 -9.71 26.86
C CYS A 692 -7.52 -9.97 27.96
N PHE A 693 -8.40 -10.97 27.76
CA PHE A 693 -9.37 -11.40 28.76
C PHE A 693 -8.77 -12.28 29.86
N LEU A 694 -7.75 -13.10 29.55
CA LEU A 694 -7.17 -14.06 30.49
C LEU A 694 -6.04 -13.50 31.37
N ARG A 695 -5.47 -12.33 31.06
CA ARG A 695 -4.35 -11.73 31.82
C ARG A 695 -4.69 -10.49 32.66
N MET A 696 -5.96 -10.19 32.93
CA MET A 696 -6.27 -9.18 33.95
C MET A 696 -5.76 -9.65 35.33
N PRO A 697 -4.86 -8.90 36.00
CA PRO A 697 -4.42 -9.26 37.33
C PRO A 697 -5.58 -9.09 38.32
N THR A 698 -5.82 -10.12 39.14
CA THR A 698 -6.80 -10.17 40.25
C THR A 698 -6.43 -9.28 41.43
N SER A 699 -5.88 -8.09 41.20
CA SER A 699 -5.50 -7.14 42.25
C SER A 699 -6.12 -5.77 42.04
N LEU A 700 -7.45 -5.72 42.09
CA LEU A 700 -8.22 -4.53 42.48
C LEU A 700 -9.62 -4.98 42.89
N ASN A 701 -9.72 -5.47 44.13
CA ASN A 701 -10.99 -5.52 44.85
C ASN A 701 -11.51 -4.09 44.95
N LEU A 702 -12.54 -3.75 44.15
CA LEU A 702 -13.55 -2.71 44.42
C LEU A 702 -14.48 -2.56 43.19
N LEU A 703 -15.26 -3.58 42.81
CA LEU A 703 -16.56 -3.42 42.14
C LEU A 703 -17.46 -4.65 42.40
N PRO A 704 -18.80 -4.51 42.49
CA PRO A 704 -19.70 -5.57 42.93
C PRO A 704 -19.91 -6.63 41.85
N GLU A 705 -20.09 -7.88 42.30
CA GLU A 705 -20.45 -9.04 41.50
C GLU A 705 -21.63 -8.77 40.55
N GLN A 706 -21.35 -8.63 39.25
CA GLN A 706 -22.32 -8.94 38.21
C GLN A 706 -21.73 -10.02 37.32
N SER A 707 -22.32 -11.21 37.44
CA SER A 707 -22.01 -12.40 36.67
C SER A 707 -22.17 -12.14 35.17
N ILE A 708 -21.05 -12.05 34.44
CA ILE A 708 -21.05 -12.01 32.98
C ILE A 708 -21.34 -13.43 32.49
N SER A 709 -22.52 -13.65 31.90
CA SER A 709 -22.89 -14.97 31.36
C SER A 709 -22.04 -15.35 30.12
N PRO A 710 -21.76 -16.66 29.88
CA PRO A 710 -21.01 -17.13 28.71
C PRO A 710 -21.57 -16.67 27.35
N ARG A 711 -22.85 -16.27 27.28
CA ARG A 711 -23.45 -15.72 26.04
C ARG A 711 -22.91 -14.34 25.65
N HIS A 712 -22.37 -13.54 26.59
CA HIS A 712 -21.76 -12.25 26.26
C HIS A 712 -20.36 -12.39 25.62
N ILE A 713 -19.63 -13.48 25.91
CA ILE A 713 -18.34 -13.78 25.27
C ILE A 713 -18.55 -14.20 23.81
N SER A 714 -19.64 -14.92 23.51
CA SER A 714 -19.98 -15.36 22.15
C SER A 714 -20.27 -14.21 21.17
N ASN A 715 -20.77 -13.06 21.64
CA ASN A 715 -21.06 -11.91 20.78
C ASN A 715 -19.81 -11.07 20.45
N TYR A 716 -18.74 -11.17 21.24
CA TYR A 716 -17.42 -10.58 20.94
C TYR A 716 -16.49 -11.52 20.16
N MET A 717 -16.80 -12.82 20.12
CA MET A 717 -16.09 -13.84 19.31
C MET A 717 -16.54 -13.89 17.84
N GLY A 718 -17.24 -12.85 17.36
CA GLY A 718 -17.88 -12.80 16.04
C GLY A 718 -16.98 -12.63 14.81
N SER A 719 -15.65 -12.77 14.91
CA SER A 719 -14.80 -12.93 13.73
C SER A 719 -13.60 -13.81 14.06
N HIS A 720 -13.72 -15.12 13.85
CA HIS A 720 -12.56 -15.98 13.64
C HIS A 720 -11.83 -15.46 12.39
N ARG A 721 -10.93 -14.48 12.52
CA ARG A 721 -10.09 -14.02 11.40
C ARG A 721 -9.15 -15.17 11.06
N GLN A 722 -9.42 -15.82 9.95
CA GLN A 722 -8.73 -17.02 9.49
C GLN A 722 -7.30 -16.65 9.10
N GLN A 723 -6.32 -17.31 9.72
CA GLN A 723 -4.94 -17.27 9.24
C GLN A 723 -4.88 -18.05 7.91
N PHE A 724 -4.32 -17.44 6.86
CA PHE A 724 -4.08 -18.17 5.61
C PHE A 724 -3.19 -19.39 5.88
N THR A 725 -3.45 -20.46 5.14
CA THR A 725 -2.76 -21.73 5.31
C THR A 725 -2.02 -22.12 4.04
N VAL A 726 -0.94 -22.88 4.21
CA VAL A 726 -0.20 -23.52 3.13
C VAL A 726 -0.21 -25.01 3.42
N ARG A 727 -0.83 -25.81 2.53
CA ARG A 727 -1.00 -27.27 2.71
C ARG A 727 -1.62 -27.64 4.06
N GLY A 728 -2.61 -26.86 4.50
CA GLY A 728 -3.35 -27.08 5.75
C GLY A 728 -2.62 -26.67 7.04
N LYS A 729 -1.43 -26.06 6.93
CA LYS A 729 -0.70 -25.49 8.08
C LYS A 729 -0.75 -23.97 8.05
N PRO A 730 -0.70 -23.28 9.20
CA PRO A 730 -0.48 -21.84 9.26
C PRO A 730 0.62 -21.36 8.29
N PHE A 731 0.40 -20.27 7.55
CA PHE A 731 1.42 -19.73 6.63
C PHE A 731 2.74 -19.44 7.37
N GLN A 732 2.69 -18.99 8.62
CA GLN A 732 3.86 -18.79 9.48
C GLN A 732 4.73 -20.05 9.62
N ASP A 733 4.11 -21.22 9.79
CA ASP A 733 4.83 -22.49 9.90
C ASP A 733 5.60 -22.81 8.62
N TYR A 734 4.99 -22.55 7.46
CA TYR A 734 5.64 -22.68 6.16
C TYR A 734 6.81 -21.68 6.02
N LEU A 735 6.64 -20.44 6.47
CA LEU A 735 7.73 -19.46 6.44
C LEU A 735 8.93 -19.95 7.24
N LYS A 736 8.69 -20.32 8.49
CA LYS A 736 9.73 -20.71 9.44
C LYS A 736 10.45 -21.99 9.04
N ASN A 737 9.68 -23.03 8.68
CA ASN A 737 10.22 -24.38 8.55
C ASN A 737 10.58 -24.77 7.12
N GLU A 738 10.09 -24.03 6.10
CA GLU A 738 10.33 -24.35 4.69
C GLU A 738 11.04 -23.19 3.97
N CYS A 739 10.37 -22.06 3.69
CA CYS A 739 10.92 -21.08 2.74
C CYS A 739 11.96 -20.10 3.30
N TYR A 740 11.97 -19.87 4.62
CA TYR A 740 13.00 -19.11 5.34
C TYR A 740 13.81 -19.99 6.30
N ARG A 741 13.71 -21.32 6.20
CA ARG A 741 14.42 -22.28 7.06
C ARG A 741 15.91 -21.97 7.21
N ASP A 742 16.56 -21.59 6.10
CA ASP A 742 18.00 -21.30 6.06
C ASP A 742 18.30 -19.80 6.26
N ALA A 743 17.32 -18.93 5.98
CA ALA A 743 17.45 -17.48 6.06
C ALA A 743 17.29 -16.94 7.48
N ILE A 744 16.35 -17.48 8.28
CA ILE A 744 16.13 -17.08 9.68
C ILE A 744 17.39 -17.33 10.54
N PRO A 745 18.02 -18.53 10.52
CA PRO A 745 19.27 -18.74 11.26
C PRO A 745 20.40 -17.81 10.80
N LYS A 746 20.49 -17.53 9.50
CA LYS A 746 21.47 -16.57 8.97
C LYS A 746 21.21 -15.15 9.47
N PHE A 747 19.95 -14.72 9.46
CA PHE A 747 19.53 -13.43 10.00
C PHE A 747 19.87 -13.31 11.48
N ASN A 748 19.53 -14.33 12.28
CA ASN A 748 19.87 -14.41 13.70
C ASN A 748 21.38 -14.35 13.96
N GLY A 749 22.18 -15.10 13.19
CA GLY A 749 23.64 -15.06 13.31
C GLY A 749 24.25 -13.71 12.93
N ILE A 750 23.62 -12.92 12.06
CA ILE A 750 24.02 -11.53 11.81
C ILE A 750 23.63 -10.64 13.00
N LEU A 751 22.42 -10.78 13.54
CA LEU A 751 21.98 -10.05 14.73
C LEU A 751 22.89 -10.31 15.93
N ASP A 752 23.29 -11.54 16.18
CA ASP A 752 24.22 -11.90 17.28
C ASP A 752 25.58 -11.20 17.11
N ARG A 753 26.10 -11.10 15.88
CA ARG A 753 27.36 -10.40 15.59
C ARG A 753 27.22 -8.89 15.78
N ILE A 754 26.11 -8.28 15.35
CA ILE A 754 25.83 -6.87 15.61
C ILE A 754 25.75 -6.64 17.13
N GLY A 755 24.99 -7.47 17.84
CA GLY A 755 24.83 -7.38 19.29
C GLY A 755 26.14 -7.51 20.05
N LYS A 756 27.03 -8.42 19.62
CA LYS A 756 28.39 -8.53 20.19
C LYS A 756 29.20 -7.24 20.03
N GLN A 757 29.10 -6.57 18.87
CA GLN A 757 29.80 -5.30 18.63
C GLN A 757 29.18 -4.12 19.39
N GLN A 758 27.87 -4.16 19.64
CA GLN A 758 27.11 -3.05 20.23
C GLN A 758 26.69 -3.27 21.69
N HIS A 759 27.07 -4.40 22.26
CA HIS A 759 26.84 -4.81 23.65
C HIS A 759 25.36 -5.03 24.02
N TRP A 760 24.62 -5.75 23.18
CA TRP A 760 23.28 -6.27 23.49
C TRP A 760 23.12 -7.70 22.99
N GLU A 761 22.11 -8.43 23.48
CA GLU A 761 21.79 -9.79 23.03
C GLU A 761 20.43 -9.85 22.31
N ARG A 762 20.16 -10.91 21.55
CA ARG A 762 18.84 -11.07 20.89
C ARG A 762 17.68 -11.13 21.89
N SER A 763 17.91 -11.55 23.14
CA SER A 763 16.93 -11.51 24.23
C SER A 763 16.49 -10.08 24.57
N ASP A 764 17.40 -9.11 24.48
CA ASP A 764 17.08 -7.69 24.63
C ASP A 764 16.21 -7.20 23.47
N LEU A 765 16.51 -7.61 22.24
CA LEU A 765 15.69 -7.27 21.06
C LEU A 765 14.29 -7.86 21.16
N LYS A 766 14.16 -9.14 21.55
CA LYS A 766 12.87 -9.81 21.80
C LYS A 766 12.03 -9.01 22.80
N ARG A 767 12.63 -8.65 23.94
CA ARG A 767 11.96 -7.85 24.98
C ARG A 767 11.56 -6.47 24.47
N MET A 768 12.50 -5.76 23.86
CA MET A 768 12.37 -4.33 23.57
C MET A 768 11.62 -4.04 22.28
N PHE A 769 11.82 -4.80 21.21
CA PHE A 769 11.39 -4.42 19.88
C PHE A 769 10.57 -5.49 19.17
N SER A 770 10.44 -6.71 19.69
CA SER A 770 9.65 -7.75 19.03
C SER A 770 8.15 -7.65 19.31
N ASN A 771 7.40 -8.49 18.61
CA ASN A 771 5.98 -8.78 18.79
C ASN A 771 5.72 -10.28 18.58
N LEU A 772 4.48 -10.73 18.75
CA LEU A 772 4.13 -12.16 18.69
C LEU A 772 4.57 -12.85 17.39
N LEU A 773 4.47 -12.16 16.25
CA LEU A 773 4.90 -12.71 14.97
C LEU A 773 6.40 -13.02 14.96
N PHE A 774 7.23 -12.06 15.36
CA PHE A 774 8.68 -12.25 15.35
C PHE A 774 9.20 -13.04 16.55
N ASP A 775 8.45 -13.10 17.65
CA ASP A 775 8.74 -14.00 18.76
C ASP A 775 8.67 -15.46 18.31
N ASP A 776 7.75 -15.80 17.40
CA ASP A 776 7.64 -17.15 16.81
C ASP A 776 8.59 -17.36 15.61
N LEU A 777 8.74 -16.37 14.72
CA LEU A 777 9.55 -16.55 13.51
C LEU A 777 11.06 -16.39 13.75
N VAL A 778 11.48 -15.47 14.62
CA VAL A 778 12.87 -15.01 14.73
C VAL A 778 13.50 -15.33 16.09
N PHE A 779 12.70 -15.33 17.16
CA PHE A 779 13.19 -15.48 18.54
C PHE A 779 12.58 -16.68 19.27
N ASP A 780 12.20 -17.72 18.56
CA ASP A 780 11.62 -18.93 19.14
C ASP A 780 12.62 -19.74 19.97
N ASP A 781 13.91 -19.60 19.64
CA ASP A 781 15.05 -20.18 20.34
C ASP A 781 15.43 -19.45 21.63
N ILE A 782 14.71 -18.37 21.99
CA ILE A 782 14.95 -17.55 23.18
C ILE A 782 13.79 -17.73 24.16
N HIS A 783 14.08 -18.29 25.34
CA HIS A 783 13.07 -18.60 26.37
C HIS A 783 13.05 -17.61 27.53
#